data_AF-A0A918YUP8-F1
#
_entry.id   AF-A0A918YUP8-F1
#
_cell.length_a   1.000
_cell.length_b   1.000
_cell.length_c   1.000
_cell.angle_alpha   90.00
_cell.angle_beta   90.00
_cell.angle_gamma   90.00
#
_symmetry.space_group_name_H-M   'P 1'
#
loop_
_entity.id
_entity.type
_entity.pdbx_description
1 polymer ?
#
loop_
_entity_poly.entity_id
_entity_poly.type
_entity_poly.pdbx_seq_one_letter_code
_entity_poly.pdbx_strand_id
1 'polypeptide(L)'
;MQNRTHAARRTRGDRTSRGRSALAAAIAGALLFSGAALAQDPGRGGDPDSWVTDEFAADWGLQAINAHYAYARGLTGRGIRLGVFDSGADLRHPEFAGRTHRGIRIADLLKDGSRCTNTVALEGPDACFMSDGDRAQVEYFEYTDEDRALVQYLVEIGYLYDWVPDYLESIAGFSYNAHGTHVAGTMVANRDGEGTHGVAFGADLTTARLFSNSYYDLFSLLGVGGESYQIGPDSTAVASMYAQMAAQGVRAINHSWGLAQEPTSVEEMDELYALPGVAEYFATYADPSLQHGMLQVWAAGNNYGEIAGIYATLPRWVEGLEQYWLSVVNLAPNGQLDDSSSICGQTRDWCVTAPGTGIASTIVDGEIDGRVVRDADGNFVGLEIDEENPEYGYADFTGTSMAAPHVTGALALLMERFPYLNNPQIRDVLLTTATDIGEEGVDDIYGWGLIDLRRAIEGPGQIRVDTEVVMNQRAGGAKVWEGLAWDDWTNDIGGDGRLTKSGIGWLRLSGDNTFGGLTVKQGVLELDGDNALGGDVRVQGGFLLLDGGLHTTLQVDGGQAIVNGLQTGLTTIGAGGKLSGAGTLADTTVAGTVAPGNSIGTLTVDGNYVQTASGVYEAELAANGSADLLRVTGSATLDGTLRLFASAGQYRLGQSYTLLTAGGGIDGRFATLDTRAFSPFLRFLPDYRTSAFGLSVVRGMALADAARTPNQRAVGAAADRAADSDPMLQTLAQMFPAQALPAFDALSGELHASAQAALIADSRHLRDAALARAQAGEGAFDAAVEGEAQGTAWVELLRTGGKLDADGNAARLDHDGDATLVGYDYRFANGWRIGAFGGVGDARLDVRDRASEAEVDSRHLGVYAAQNWGGLGVRAGIVQSRHELDIERTLAFPGITAQTRARYDGDALQGFAEAGYRFGAQAWEVQPFVQYAHVRLDTDGFRESGGAAALTGRGEEERRDVATAGLRFALDLKGARQEESWLSLRGMIGRRHIGGDGAPASTVMWTGGSAFDVRGTPLADEATVLEAGLAARLGRDGLLELGYSGQHGDQARDHGLNARLSWKF
;
A
#
# COMPACT_ATOMS: atom_id res chain seq x y z
N MET A 1 -13.27 -33.68 -47.80
CA MET A 1 -14.39 -34.61 -47.52
C MET A 1 -14.32 -34.96 -46.05
N GLN A 2 -15.23 -34.39 -45.23
CA GLN A 2 -16.25 -35.11 -44.41
C GLN A 2 -15.64 -36.16 -43.44
N ASN A 3 -15.93 -36.23 -42.13
CA ASN A 3 -16.97 -35.65 -41.29
C ASN A 3 -16.66 -35.96 -39.80
N ARG A 4 -17.02 -35.03 -38.88
CA ARG A 4 -17.61 -35.17 -37.51
C ARG A 4 -17.01 -36.21 -36.52
N THR A 5 -16.72 -35.88 -35.25
CA THR A 5 -17.74 -35.55 -34.22
C THR A 5 -17.22 -34.80 -32.97
N HIS A 6 -17.99 -33.77 -32.62
CA HIS A 6 -18.39 -33.17 -31.32
C HIS A 6 -17.49 -33.09 -30.06
N ALA A 7 -17.44 -31.83 -29.61
CA ALA A 7 -16.85 -31.26 -28.40
C ALA A 7 -17.83 -31.12 -27.22
N ALA A 8 -17.29 -30.94 -26.02
CA ALA A 8 -17.86 -30.09 -24.98
C ALA A 8 -16.75 -29.51 -24.06
N ARG A 9 -16.35 -28.25 -24.29
CA ARG A 9 -15.57 -27.43 -23.35
C ARG A 9 -16.20 -26.03 -23.33
N ARG A 10 -16.67 -25.59 -22.15
CA ARG A 10 -17.25 -24.26 -21.94
C ARG A 10 -16.12 -23.24 -21.74
N THR A 11 -16.03 -22.26 -22.61
CA THR A 11 -15.36 -20.97 -22.39
C THR A 11 -16.41 -19.86 -22.46
N ARG A 12 -16.30 -18.86 -21.58
CA ARG A 12 -17.17 -17.69 -21.52
C ARG A 12 -16.37 -16.53 -22.09
N GLY A 13 -16.82 -16.01 -23.23
CA GLY A 13 -16.26 -14.85 -23.90
C GLY A 13 -17.32 -13.76 -24.07
N ASP A 14 -16.83 -12.54 -23.90
CA ASP A 14 -17.34 -11.21 -24.19
C ASP A 14 -18.46 -11.03 -25.23
N ARG A 15 -19.31 -10.03 -25.00
CA ARG A 15 -20.16 -9.37 -26.01
C ARG A 15 -20.34 -7.88 -25.69
N THR A 16 -19.92 -7.04 -26.61
CA THR A 16 -20.11 -5.59 -26.63
C THR A 16 -21.45 -5.17 -27.24
N SER A 17 -22.01 -4.11 -26.62
CA SER A 17 -22.84 -3.01 -27.13
C SER A 17 -24.00 -3.25 -28.11
N ARG A 18 -25.21 -2.86 -27.70
CA ARG A 18 -26.00 -1.73 -28.23
C ARG A 18 -27.36 -1.66 -27.54
N GLY A 19 -27.65 -0.54 -26.88
CA GLY A 19 -28.93 -0.25 -26.22
C GLY A 19 -28.92 1.17 -25.67
N ARG A 20 -29.19 2.13 -26.55
CA ARG A 20 -29.29 3.56 -26.26
C ARG A 20 -30.56 3.88 -25.47
N SER A 21 -30.37 4.73 -24.47
CA SER A 21 -31.09 5.99 -24.30
C SER A 21 -32.62 5.95 -24.32
N ALA A 22 -33.24 5.92 -23.13
CA ALA A 22 -34.62 6.37 -22.93
C ALA A 22 -34.93 6.82 -21.48
N LEU A 23 -33.92 7.23 -20.70
CA LEU A 23 -34.13 7.76 -19.33
C LEU A 23 -33.29 9.01 -19.00
N ALA A 24 -32.65 9.62 -20.01
CA ALA A 24 -31.85 10.84 -19.87
C ALA A 24 -32.49 12.08 -20.54
N ALA A 25 -33.75 11.97 -20.98
CA ALA A 25 -34.47 13.04 -21.69
C ALA A 25 -35.69 13.58 -20.92
N ALA A 26 -35.82 13.27 -19.63
CA ALA A 26 -36.95 13.70 -18.79
C ALA A 26 -36.57 14.67 -17.64
N ILE A 27 -35.30 15.07 -17.55
CA ILE A 27 -34.81 16.03 -16.52
C ILE A 27 -34.43 17.39 -17.15
N ALA A 28 -34.48 17.54 -18.48
CA ALA A 28 -34.10 18.77 -19.19
C ALA A 28 -35.26 19.73 -19.50
N GLY A 29 -36.43 19.58 -18.85
CA GLY A 29 -37.66 20.29 -19.24
C GLY A 29 -38.28 21.25 -18.21
N ALA A 30 -37.61 21.53 -17.08
CA ALA A 30 -38.21 22.31 -15.98
C ALA A 30 -37.29 23.40 -15.39
N LEU A 31 -36.37 23.97 -16.19
CA LEU A 31 -35.52 25.10 -15.80
C LEU A 31 -35.43 26.14 -16.92
N LEU A 32 -36.57 26.60 -17.41
CA LEU A 32 -36.65 27.75 -18.31
C LEU A 32 -37.71 28.71 -17.77
N PHE A 33 -37.41 29.38 -16.66
CA PHE A 33 -37.87 30.73 -16.30
C PHE A 33 -37.14 31.17 -15.03
N SER A 34 -35.91 31.63 -15.18
CA SER A 34 -35.28 32.54 -14.23
C SER A 34 -34.49 33.56 -15.04
N GLY A 35 -34.80 34.84 -14.82
CA GLY A 35 -34.13 35.95 -15.47
C GLY A 35 -32.63 35.88 -15.24
N ALA A 36 -31.87 36.25 -16.27
CA ALA A 36 -30.44 36.42 -16.18
C ALA A 36 -30.13 37.55 -15.19
N ALA A 37 -29.67 37.19 -13.99
CA ALA A 37 -28.69 38.02 -13.29
C ALA A 37 -27.39 37.92 -14.09
N LEU A 38 -26.76 39.06 -14.37
CA LEU A 38 -25.47 39.10 -15.05
C LEU A 38 -24.47 38.32 -14.18
N ALA A 39 -24.12 37.11 -14.61
CA ALA A 39 -23.12 36.30 -13.92
C ALA A 39 -21.78 37.03 -14.03
N GLN A 40 -21.32 37.56 -12.91
CA GLN A 40 -19.98 38.11 -12.75
C GLN A 40 -18.93 37.10 -13.25
N ASP A 41 -17.80 37.59 -13.76
CA ASP A 41 -16.66 36.71 -14.08
C ASP A 41 -16.26 36.00 -12.77
N PRO A 42 -16.38 34.65 -12.70
CA PRO A 42 -16.12 33.90 -11.47
C PRO A 42 -14.64 33.92 -11.04
N GLY A 43 -13.78 34.64 -11.78
CA GLY A 43 -12.34 34.54 -11.64
C GLY A 43 -11.85 33.20 -12.20
N ARG A 44 -10.59 33.17 -12.65
CA ARG A 44 -9.96 31.95 -13.16
C ARG A 44 -8.97 31.44 -12.13
N GLY A 45 -9.10 30.15 -11.77
CA GLY A 45 -8.15 29.50 -10.88
C GLY A 45 -6.74 29.54 -11.46
N GLY A 46 -5.76 29.89 -10.63
CA GLY A 46 -4.34 30.04 -10.99
C GLY A 46 -3.98 31.35 -11.71
N ASP A 47 -4.93 32.25 -11.93
CA ASP A 47 -4.72 33.53 -12.62
C ASP A 47 -5.16 34.71 -11.74
N PRO A 48 -4.26 35.27 -10.90
CA PRO A 48 -4.57 36.36 -9.98
C PRO A 48 -5.17 37.59 -10.66
N ASP A 49 -4.70 37.95 -11.86
CA ASP A 49 -5.16 39.15 -12.57
C ASP A 49 -6.65 39.05 -12.96
N SER A 50 -7.17 37.85 -13.18
CA SER A 50 -8.60 37.63 -13.48
C SER A 50 -9.55 37.91 -12.31
N TRP A 51 -9.02 38.08 -11.10
CA TRP A 51 -9.81 38.40 -9.91
C TRP A 51 -9.93 39.90 -9.64
N VAL A 52 -9.18 40.74 -10.38
CA VAL A 52 -9.21 42.20 -10.27
C VAL A 52 -10.35 42.76 -11.13
N THR A 53 -11.57 42.70 -10.59
CA THR A 53 -12.79 43.27 -11.17
C THR A 53 -13.03 44.71 -10.70
N ASP A 54 -14.03 45.40 -11.26
CA ASP A 54 -14.43 46.74 -10.79
C ASP A 54 -14.86 46.71 -9.30
N GLU A 55 -15.59 45.67 -8.87
CA GLU A 55 -15.97 45.43 -7.47
C GLU A 55 -14.74 45.20 -6.56
N PHE A 56 -13.75 44.43 -7.02
CA PHE A 56 -12.48 44.24 -6.28
C PHE A 56 -11.69 45.55 -6.20
N ALA A 57 -11.71 46.37 -7.25
CA ALA A 57 -10.96 47.63 -7.30
C ALA A 57 -11.64 48.76 -6.52
N ALA A 58 -12.90 48.60 -6.09
CA ALA A 58 -13.60 49.56 -5.25
C ALA A 58 -12.92 49.73 -3.89
N ASP A 59 -12.39 48.64 -3.32
CA ASP A 59 -11.50 48.66 -2.17
C ASP A 59 -10.04 48.42 -2.62
N TRP A 60 -9.27 49.50 -2.69
CA TRP A 60 -7.84 49.42 -3.05
C TRP A 60 -7.04 48.54 -2.08
N GLY A 61 -7.52 48.37 -0.85
CA GLY A 61 -6.89 47.58 0.19
C GLY A 61 -6.75 46.11 -0.20
N LEU A 62 -7.73 45.56 -0.92
CA LEU A 62 -7.68 44.18 -1.44
C LEU A 62 -6.47 43.94 -2.35
N GLN A 63 -6.13 44.94 -3.17
CA GLN A 63 -4.95 44.87 -4.03
C GLN A 63 -3.66 45.02 -3.22
N ALA A 64 -3.63 45.96 -2.26
CA ALA A 64 -2.46 46.24 -1.44
C ALA A 64 -2.02 45.03 -0.60
N ILE A 65 -2.97 44.24 -0.09
CA ILE A 65 -2.68 43.01 0.67
C ILE A 65 -2.54 41.76 -0.20
N ASN A 66 -2.53 41.92 -1.53
CA ASN A 66 -2.43 40.84 -2.51
C ASN A 66 -3.54 39.76 -2.42
N ALA A 67 -4.77 40.13 -2.05
CA ALA A 67 -5.86 39.17 -1.83
C ALA A 67 -6.22 38.33 -3.06
N HIS A 68 -6.11 38.91 -4.26
CA HIS A 68 -6.33 38.24 -5.55
C HIS A 68 -5.48 36.97 -5.76
N TYR A 69 -4.31 36.84 -5.13
CA TYR A 69 -3.52 35.59 -5.18
C TYR A 69 -4.17 34.46 -4.39
N ALA A 70 -4.75 34.77 -3.22
CA ALA A 70 -5.50 33.79 -2.43
C ALA A 70 -6.75 33.33 -3.18
N TYR A 71 -7.46 34.26 -3.83
CA TYR A 71 -8.65 33.95 -4.64
C TYR A 71 -8.32 33.10 -5.86
N ALA A 72 -7.23 33.40 -6.57
CA ALA A 72 -6.72 32.54 -7.64
C ALA A 72 -6.33 31.14 -7.15
N ARG A 73 -5.96 31.00 -5.88
CA ARG A 73 -5.75 29.70 -5.22
C ARG A 73 -7.07 29.04 -4.75
N GLY A 74 -8.22 29.66 -4.98
CA GLY A 74 -9.55 29.15 -4.66
C GLY A 74 -9.95 29.34 -3.20
N LEU A 75 -9.27 30.23 -2.46
CA LEU A 75 -9.57 30.55 -1.08
C LEU A 75 -10.58 31.70 -1.04
N THR A 76 -11.59 31.61 -0.18
CA THR A 76 -12.62 32.65 -0.02
C THR A 76 -12.98 32.91 1.45
N GLY A 77 -12.41 32.13 2.37
CA GLY A 77 -12.78 32.08 3.79
C GLY A 77 -13.86 31.04 4.09
N ARG A 78 -14.14 30.13 3.14
CA ARG A 78 -15.29 29.24 3.22
C ARG A 78 -15.17 28.26 4.38
N GLY A 79 -16.23 28.15 5.18
CA GLY A 79 -16.26 27.26 6.35
C GLY A 79 -15.54 27.83 7.57
N ILE A 80 -15.04 29.06 7.49
CA ILE A 80 -14.53 29.83 8.62
C ILE A 80 -15.60 30.81 9.08
N ARG A 81 -15.71 30.96 10.41
CA ARG A 81 -16.58 31.95 11.03
C ARG A 81 -15.76 33.00 11.76
N LEU A 82 -15.98 34.26 11.39
CA LEU A 82 -15.37 35.43 12.01
C LEU A 82 -16.36 36.08 12.98
N GLY A 83 -15.83 36.80 13.95
CA GLY A 83 -16.59 37.63 14.87
C GLY A 83 -16.33 39.11 14.61
N VAL A 84 -17.33 39.95 14.86
CA VAL A 84 -17.16 41.39 14.98
C VAL A 84 -17.87 41.85 16.24
N PHE A 85 -17.17 42.60 17.09
CA PHE A 85 -17.76 43.26 18.25
C PHE A 85 -17.57 44.76 18.07
N ASP A 86 -18.64 45.47 17.74
CA ASP A 86 -18.61 46.88 17.30
C ASP A 86 -19.96 47.56 17.61
N SER A 87 -20.27 48.75 17.07
CA SER A 87 -21.57 49.44 17.09
C SER A 87 -22.76 48.64 16.51
N GLY A 88 -22.54 47.40 16.08
CA GLY A 88 -23.54 46.52 15.48
C GLY A 88 -23.43 46.52 13.96
N ALA A 89 -23.79 45.39 13.34
CA ALA A 89 -23.75 45.24 11.89
C ALA A 89 -25.13 44.85 11.39
N ASP A 90 -25.69 45.64 10.48
CA ASP A 90 -27.03 45.39 9.95
C ASP A 90 -27.00 44.25 8.93
N LEU A 91 -27.26 43.03 9.41
CA LEU A 91 -27.24 41.82 8.58
C LEU A 91 -28.40 41.74 7.58
N ARG A 92 -29.32 42.72 7.58
CA ARG A 92 -30.32 42.88 6.52
C ARG A 92 -29.74 43.43 5.22
N HIS A 93 -28.53 44.00 5.24
CA HIS A 93 -27.85 44.50 4.05
C HIS A 93 -27.72 43.36 3.00
N PRO A 94 -28.01 43.60 1.70
CA PRO A 94 -27.97 42.58 0.66
C PRO A 94 -26.63 41.82 0.56
N GLU A 95 -25.52 42.50 0.85
CA GLU A 95 -24.17 41.94 0.91
C GLU A 95 -23.96 40.80 1.93
N PHE A 96 -24.87 40.65 2.90
CA PHE A 96 -24.85 39.54 3.86
C PHE A 96 -25.89 38.46 3.52
N ALA A 97 -26.58 38.56 2.37
CA ALA A 97 -27.58 37.59 1.98
C ALA A 97 -26.95 36.22 1.62
N GLY A 98 -27.69 35.14 1.85
CA GLY A 98 -27.35 33.80 1.37
C GLY A 98 -26.31 33.01 2.20
N ARG A 99 -25.78 33.59 3.27
CA ARG A 99 -24.81 32.96 4.20
C ARG A 99 -25.38 32.80 5.61
N THR A 100 -24.68 32.08 6.49
CA THR A 100 -25.19 31.74 7.83
C THR A 100 -24.75 32.71 8.91
N HIS A 101 -24.81 34.01 8.63
CA HIS A 101 -24.48 35.06 9.59
C HIS A 101 -25.43 35.07 10.78
N ARG A 102 -24.96 35.53 11.94
CA ARG A 102 -25.70 35.51 13.21
C ARG A 102 -25.44 36.75 14.05
N GLY A 103 -26.50 37.38 14.54
CA GLY A 103 -26.40 38.33 15.65
C GLY A 103 -26.33 37.62 17.00
N ILE A 104 -25.53 38.16 17.92
CA ILE A 104 -25.58 37.82 19.34
C ILE A 104 -26.42 38.86 20.06
N ARG A 105 -27.37 38.39 20.85
CA ARG A 105 -28.00 39.22 21.87
C ARG A 105 -27.10 39.28 23.10
N ILE A 106 -26.70 40.47 23.48
CA ILE A 106 -25.96 40.74 24.72
C ILE A 106 -26.92 41.43 25.68
N ALA A 107 -26.91 41.03 26.95
CA ALA A 107 -27.75 41.64 27.97
C ALA A 107 -27.14 41.45 29.36
N ASP A 108 -27.16 42.51 30.16
CA ASP A 108 -26.72 42.49 31.55
C ASP A 108 -27.53 41.49 32.39
N LEU A 109 -26.88 40.97 33.42
CA LEU A 109 -27.54 40.16 34.45
C LEU A 109 -28.04 41.07 35.57
N LEU A 110 -29.36 41.14 35.73
CA LEU A 110 -30.00 41.93 36.78
C LEU A 110 -29.80 41.28 38.16
N LYS A 111 -29.98 42.07 39.22
CA LYS A 111 -29.78 41.62 40.63
C LYS A 111 -30.64 40.42 41.03
N ASP A 112 -31.77 40.20 40.35
CA ASP A 112 -32.67 39.07 40.57
C ASP A 112 -32.32 37.81 39.76
N GLY A 113 -31.26 37.87 38.95
CA GLY A 113 -30.79 36.80 38.08
C GLY A 113 -31.48 36.73 36.71
N SER A 114 -32.38 37.65 36.38
CA SER A 114 -32.95 37.79 35.03
C SER A 114 -32.03 38.61 34.11
N ARG A 115 -32.25 38.54 32.79
CA ARG A 115 -31.48 39.33 31.80
C ARG A 115 -32.24 40.59 31.41
N CYS A 116 -31.51 41.68 31.18
CA CYS A 116 -32.09 42.92 30.64
C CYS A 116 -32.84 42.68 29.31
N THR A 117 -34.00 43.31 29.15
CA THR A 117 -34.83 43.20 27.95
C THR A 117 -35.31 44.55 27.40
N ASN A 118 -34.97 45.66 28.04
CA ASN A 118 -35.49 46.98 27.69
C ASN A 118 -34.35 47.94 27.37
N THR A 119 -34.35 48.49 26.15
CA THR A 119 -33.39 49.51 25.69
C THR A 119 -33.97 50.91 25.67
N VAL A 120 -35.21 51.10 26.12
CA VAL A 120 -35.87 52.41 26.12
C VAL A 120 -35.20 53.33 27.13
N ALA A 121 -34.85 52.83 28.33
CA ALA A 121 -34.20 53.63 29.37
C ALA A 121 -32.67 53.61 29.18
N LEU A 122 -32.09 54.79 28.92
CA LEU A 122 -30.65 54.97 28.73
C LEU A 122 -29.96 55.64 29.95
N GLU A 123 -30.74 56.15 30.90
CA GLU A 123 -30.24 56.66 32.19
C GLU A 123 -31.21 56.30 33.33
N GLY A 124 -30.69 56.25 34.55
CA GLY A 124 -31.48 56.09 35.77
C GLY A 124 -31.51 54.65 36.32
N PRO A 125 -32.30 54.38 37.38
CA PRO A 125 -32.31 53.08 38.06
C PRO A 125 -32.89 51.93 37.23
N ASP A 126 -33.65 52.23 36.18
CA ASP A 126 -34.23 51.26 35.25
C ASP A 126 -33.37 51.04 34.00
N ALA A 127 -32.25 51.78 33.87
CA ALA A 127 -31.30 51.61 32.78
C ALA A 127 -30.55 50.27 32.92
N CYS A 128 -30.52 49.50 31.83
CA CYS A 128 -29.73 48.27 31.74
C CYS A 128 -29.28 48.06 30.29
N PHE A 129 -28.17 47.35 30.10
CA PHE A 129 -27.67 47.08 28.76
C PHE A 129 -28.40 45.90 28.09
N MET A 130 -28.89 46.14 26.89
CA MET A 130 -29.25 45.08 25.95
C MET A 130 -28.96 45.52 24.51
N SER A 131 -28.46 44.60 23.71
CA SER A 131 -28.15 44.85 22.31
C SER A 131 -28.38 43.60 21.46
N ASP A 132 -28.84 43.80 20.23
CA ASP A 132 -28.93 42.75 19.20
C ASP A 132 -27.85 43.03 18.15
N GLY A 133 -26.90 42.10 18.00
CA GLY A 133 -25.71 42.31 17.16
C GLY A 133 -25.98 42.43 15.66
N ASP A 134 -27.13 41.95 15.18
CA ASP A 134 -27.55 41.98 13.78
C ASP A 134 -28.30 43.26 13.38
N ARG A 135 -28.32 44.25 14.27
CA ARG A 135 -28.83 45.60 14.04
C ARG A 135 -27.70 46.60 14.26
N ALA A 136 -27.69 47.66 13.45
CA ALA A 136 -26.87 48.83 13.71
C ALA A 136 -27.37 49.57 14.96
N GLN A 137 -26.47 50.26 15.64
CA GLN A 137 -26.82 51.16 16.72
C GLN A 137 -27.60 52.36 16.20
N VAL A 138 -28.61 52.79 16.96
CA VAL A 138 -29.35 54.02 16.69
C VAL A 138 -28.80 55.13 17.58
N GLU A 139 -28.54 56.28 16.97
CA GLU A 139 -28.06 57.48 17.63
C GLU A 139 -29.09 58.59 17.50
N TYR A 140 -29.23 59.41 18.54
CA TYR A 140 -30.02 60.64 18.50
C TYR A 140 -29.13 61.82 18.84
N PHE A 141 -29.03 62.76 17.90
CA PHE A 141 -28.31 64.02 18.10
C PHE A 141 -29.31 65.14 18.39
N GLU A 142 -29.33 65.63 19.62
CA GLU A 142 -30.17 66.77 20.00
C GLU A 142 -29.56 68.08 19.48
N TYR A 143 -30.29 68.75 18.58
CA TYR A 143 -29.94 70.07 18.08
C TYR A 143 -31.19 70.96 18.08
N THR A 144 -31.31 71.79 19.11
CA THR A 144 -32.49 72.63 19.36
C THR A 144 -32.42 73.98 18.64
N ASP A 145 -33.52 74.74 18.63
CA ASP A 145 -33.52 76.12 18.12
C ASP A 145 -32.60 77.07 18.92
N GLU A 146 -32.38 76.77 20.20
CA GLU A 146 -31.45 77.53 21.06
C GLU A 146 -29.99 77.22 20.69
N ASP A 147 -29.70 75.96 20.40
CA ASP A 147 -28.40 75.50 19.91
C ASP A 147 -28.05 76.15 18.56
N ARG A 148 -29.03 76.27 17.65
CA ARG A 148 -28.85 76.99 16.37
C ARG A 148 -28.38 78.42 16.56
N ALA A 149 -28.98 79.14 17.50
CA ALA A 149 -28.60 80.51 17.80
C ALA A 149 -27.18 80.60 18.38
N LEU A 150 -26.80 79.65 19.24
CA LEU A 150 -25.46 79.57 19.80
C LEU A 150 -24.40 79.23 18.73
N VAL A 151 -24.64 78.21 17.91
CA VAL A 151 -23.72 77.81 16.83
C VAL A 151 -23.52 78.97 15.84
N GLN A 152 -24.60 79.65 15.44
CA GLN A 152 -24.51 80.81 14.57
C GLN A 152 -23.65 81.93 15.19
N TYR A 153 -23.81 82.20 16.49
CA TYR A 153 -22.96 83.15 17.21
C TYR A 153 -21.49 82.70 17.24
N LEU A 154 -21.22 81.41 17.49
CA LEU A 154 -19.86 80.86 17.50
C LEU A 154 -19.18 80.96 16.12
N VAL A 155 -19.93 80.80 15.03
CA VAL A 155 -19.44 81.08 13.67
C VAL A 155 -19.13 82.56 13.49
N GLU A 156 -20.03 83.46 13.89
CA GLU A 156 -19.85 84.92 13.76
C GLU A 156 -18.60 85.47 14.47
N ILE A 157 -18.22 84.86 15.61
CA ILE A 157 -17.00 85.24 16.35
C ILE A 157 -15.74 84.50 15.88
N GLY A 158 -15.86 83.66 14.85
CA GLY A 158 -14.76 82.88 14.27
C GLY A 158 -14.29 81.69 15.12
N TYR A 159 -15.13 81.22 16.05
CA TYR A 159 -14.85 80.03 16.86
C TYR A 159 -15.20 78.73 16.12
N LEU A 160 -16.26 78.74 15.31
CA LEU A 160 -16.64 77.64 14.42
C LEU A 160 -16.50 78.06 12.96
N TYR A 161 -16.28 77.10 12.08
CA TYR A 161 -16.26 77.33 10.64
C TYR A 161 -17.67 77.54 10.09
N ASP A 162 -17.79 78.31 9.01
CA ASP A 162 -19.07 78.65 8.36
C ASP A 162 -19.89 77.42 7.91
N TRP A 163 -19.28 76.25 7.74
CA TRP A 163 -19.95 75.01 7.33
C TRP A 163 -20.57 74.23 8.49
N VAL A 164 -20.18 74.52 9.74
CA VAL A 164 -20.61 73.76 10.93
C VAL A 164 -22.12 73.76 11.14
N PRO A 165 -22.86 74.88 10.94
CA PRO A 165 -24.32 74.87 11.07
C PRO A 165 -25.00 73.86 10.13
N ASP A 166 -24.59 73.85 8.86
CA ASP A 166 -25.16 72.94 7.85
C ASP A 166 -24.84 71.47 8.18
N TYR A 167 -23.65 71.21 8.74
CA TYR A 167 -23.27 69.86 9.21
C TYR A 167 -24.12 69.41 10.39
N LEU A 168 -24.29 70.25 11.42
CA LEU A 168 -25.09 69.91 12.59
C LEU A 168 -26.56 69.68 12.23
N GLU A 169 -27.12 70.44 11.29
CA GLU A 169 -28.46 70.17 10.73
C GLU A 169 -28.53 68.81 10.03
N SER A 170 -27.47 68.39 9.33
CA SER A 170 -27.48 67.14 8.58
C SER A 170 -27.46 65.89 9.45
N ILE A 171 -26.97 65.99 10.69
CA ILE A 171 -26.89 64.87 11.64
C ILE A 171 -27.96 64.94 12.74
N ALA A 172 -28.72 66.04 12.82
CA ALA A 172 -29.71 66.26 13.87
C ALA A 172 -30.84 65.23 13.80
N GLY A 173 -31.22 64.69 14.96
CA GLY A 173 -32.28 63.69 15.09
C GLY A 173 -31.76 62.26 15.11
N PHE A 174 -32.64 61.31 14.77
CA PHE A 174 -32.30 59.88 14.76
C PHE A 174 -31.50 59.52 13.52
N SER A 175 -30.44 58.74 13.71
CA SER A 175 -29.60 58.20 12.64
C SER A 175 -29.09 56.81 12.99
N TYR A 176 -28.65 56.07 11.96
CA TYR A 176 -27.96 54.80 12.14
C TYR A 176 -26.45 55.04 12.28
N ASN A 177 -25.83 54.38 13.26
CA ASN A 177 -24.38 54.28 13.31
C ASN A 177 -23.92 53.20 12.32
N ALA A 178 -23.40 53.63 11.17
CA ALA A 178 -22.98 52.74 10.09
C ALA A 178 -21.65 52.01 10.34
N HIS A 179 -20.90 52.37 11.40
CA HIS A 179 -19.51 51.94 11.59
C HIS A 179 -19.34 50.41 11.61
N GLY A 180 -20.12 49.70 12.42
CA GLY A 180 -20.01 48.24 12.54
C GLY A 180 -20.47 47.49 11.28
N THR A 181 -21.40 48.07 10.52
CA THR A 181 -21.80 47.55 9.20
C THR A 181 -20.66 47.70 8.20
N HIS A 182 -19.94 48.82 8.21
CA HIS A 182 -18.77 49.06 7.36
C HIS A 182 -17.60 48.11 7.69
N VAL A 183 -17.32 47.93 8.98
CA VAL A 183 -16.32 46.96 9.47
C VAL A 183 -16.68 45.54 9.02
N ALA A 184 -17.93 45.12 9.18
CA ALA A 184 -18.40 43.81 8.76
C ALA A 184 -18.30 43.61 7.24
N GLY A 185 -18.65 44.63 6.44
CA GLY A 185 -18.53 44.60 4.99
C GLY A 185 -17.09 44.40 4.53
N THR A 186 -16.15 45.12 5.13
CA THR A 186 -14.72 45.04 4.79
C THR A 186 -14.18 43.61 5.02
N MET A 187 -14.69 42.91 6.04
CA MET A 187 -14.31 41.54 6.31
C MET A 187 -14.97 40.54 5.36
N VAL A 188 -16.29 40.65 5.18
CA VAL A 188 -17.09 39.56 4.64
C VAL A 188 -18.17 39.96 3.66
N ALA A 189 -18.30 41.19 3.13
CA ALA A 189 -19.32 41.50 2.10
C ALA A 189 -19.26 40.48 0.94
N ASN A 190 -20.41 40.16 0.34
CA ASN A 190 -20.49 39.18 -0.73
C ASN A 190 -19.66 39.66 -1.92
N ARG A 191 -19.25 38.72 -2.76
CA ARG A 191 -18.71 39.03 -4.08
C ARG A 191 -19.79 38.72 -5.10
N ASP A 192 -20.61 39.71 -5.41
CA ASP A 192 -21.79 39.56 -6.27
C ASP A 192 -21.80 40.49 -7.50
N GLY A 193 -20.83 41.41 -7.58
CA GLY A 193 -20.62 42.33 -8.69
C GLY A 193 -21.18 43.72 -8.46
N GLU A 194 -21.75 44.02 -7.31
CA GLU A 194 -22.24 45.34 -6.94
C GLU A 194 -21.35 45.95 -5.85
N GLY A 195 -21.11 47.27 -5.91
CA GLY A 195 -20.34 47.99 -4.90
C GLY A 195 -18.92 47.45 -4.68
N THR A 196 -18.72 46.75 -3.55
CA THR A 196 -17.43 46.23 -3.05
C THR A 196 -17.64 44.92 -2.31
N HIS A 197 -16.60 44.10 -2.19
CA HIS A 197 -16.65 42.82 -1.47
C HIS A 197 -15.64 42.74 -0.34
N GLY A 198 -15.93 41.91 0.66
CA GLY A 198 -15.02 41.72 1.80
C GLY A 198 -13.80 40.88 1.43
N VAL A 199 -12.73 40.98 2.24
CA VAL A 199 -11.51 40.17 2.07
C VAL A 199 -11.83 38.67 2.06
N ALA A 200 -12.73 38.22 2.95
CA ALA A 200 -13.18 36.84 3.07
C ALA A 200 -14.69 36.72 2.74
N PHE A 201 -15.06 37.08 1.51
CA PHE A 201 -16.44 37.07 1.01
C PHE A 201 -17.16 35.71 1.09
N GLY A 202 -16.44 34.61 1.34
CA GLY A 202 -17.02 33.27 1.56
C GLY A 202 -17.14 32.86 3.04
N ALA A 203 -16.68 33.67 4.00
CA ALA A 203 -16.76 33.38 5.42
C ALA A 203 -18.15 33.66 6.02
N ASP A 204 -18.48 32.98 7.12
CA ASP A 204 -19.64 33.32 7.95
C ASP A 204 -19.26 34.39 9.00
N LEU A 205 -20.24 35.12 9.51
CA LEU A 205 -20.04 36.21 10.48
C LEU A 205 -20.92 36.02 11.72
N THR A 206 -20.35 36.27 12.88
CA THR A 206 -21.08 36.46 14.13
C THR A 206 -20.88 37.90 14.60
N THR A 207 -21.97 38.63 14.80
CA THR A 207 -21.94 40.06 15.13
C THR A 207 -22.39 40.27 16.57
N ALA A 208 -21.75 41.21 17.25
CA ALA A 208 -22.05 41.64 18.61
C ALA A 208 -22.06 43.17 18.65
N ARG A 209 -23.06 43.75 19.32
CA ARG A 209 -23.24 45.21 19.40
C ARG A 209 -22.78 45.75 20.77
N LEU A 210 -21.84 46.69 20.77
CA LEU A 210 -21.10 47.24 21.90
C LEU A 210 -21.91 48.24 22.73
N PHE A 211 -22.77 49.02 22.09
CA PHE A 211 -23.62 49.99 22.79
C PHE A 211 -25.10 49.64 22.61
N SER A 212 -25.94 50.05 23.55
CA SER A 212 -27.37 50.18 23.29
C SER A 212 -27.59 51.35 22.33
N ASN A 213 -28.78 51.95 22.30
CA ASN A 213 -28.95 53.20 21.54
C ASN A 213 -28.24 54.34 22.27
N SER A 214 -27.92 55.43 21.58
CA SER A 214 -27.14 56.52 22.16
C SER A 214 -27.74 57.89 21.92
N TYR A 215 -27.50 58.77 22.86
CA TYR A 215 -27.93 60.16 22.82
C TYR A 215 -26.73 61.08 22.99
N TYR A 216 -26.71 62.15 22.21
CA TYR A 216 -25.72 63.21 22.32
C TYR A 216 -26.40 64.57 22.22
N ASP A 217 -26.01 65.49 23.09
CA ASP A 217 -26.36 66.91 22.95
C ASP A 217 -25.32 67.69 22.13
N LEU A 218 -25.64 68.95 21.80
CA LEU A 218 -24.73 69.83 21.07
C LEU A 218 -23.36 69.96 21.75
N PHE A 219 -23.34 70.13 23.08
CA PHE A 219 -22.09 70.44 23.77
C PHE A 219 -21.16 69.23 23.89
N SER A 220 -21.72 68.03 23.97
CA SER A 220 -21.01 66.76 23.81
C SER A 220 -20.36 66.66 22.44
N LEU A 221 -21.11 66.95 21.37
CA LEU A 221 -20.60 66.97 19.99
C LEU A 221 -19.46 67.98 19.79
N LEU A 222 -19.52 69.14 20.45
CA LEU A 222 -18.49 70.17 20.39
C LEU A 222 -17.28 69.88 21.31
N GLY A 223 -17.31 68.78 22.08
CA GLY A 223 -16.21 68.37 22.96
C GLY A 223 -15.96 69.33 24.12
N VAL A 224 -16.94 70.14 24.51
CA VAL A 224 -16.81 71.20 25.55
C VAL A 224 -17.55 70.84 26.85
N GLY A 225 -17.76 69.55 27.09
CA GLY A 225 -18.61 69.02 28.16
C GLY A 225 -20.09 69.08 27.75
N GLY A 226 -20.93 68.15 28.20
CA GLY A 226 -22.32 68.02 27.76
C GLY A 226 -22.90 66.68 28.19
N GLU A 227 -24.17 66.44 27.88
CA GLU A 227 -24.84 65.16 28.14
C GLU A 227 -24.65 64.21 26.95
N SER A 228 -23.94 63.10 27.20
CA SER A 228 -23.90 61.95 26.30
C SER A 228 -24.25 60.68 27.06
N TYR A 229 -25.22 59.94 26.54
CA TYR A 229 -25.69 58.70 27.15
C TYR A 229 -25.40 57.53 26.23
N GLN A 230 -24.40 56.75 26.63
CA GLN A 230 -24.02 55.49 26.00
C GLN A 230 -23.96 54.42 27.08
N ILE A 231 -24.89 53.45 27.02
CA ILE A 231 -24.81 52.26 27.87
C ILE A 231 -24.08 51.17 27.09
N GLY A 232 -22.96 50.70 27.66
CA GLY A 232 -22.25 49.50 27.22
C GLY A 232 -22.49 48.31 28.15
N PRO A 233 -22.09 47.09 27.75
CA PRO A 233 -22.27 45.88 28.54
C PRO A 233 -21.37 45.90 29.79
N ASP A 234 -21.87 45.33 30.89
CA ASP A 234 -21.00 44.98 32.00
C ASP A 234 -20.08 43.78 31.67
N SER A 235 -19.11 43.50 32.54
CA SER A 235 -18.17 42.39 32.33
C SER A 235 -18.85 41.01 32.26
N THR A 236 -20.00 40.82 32.90
CA THR A 236 -20.76 39.56 32.84
C THR A 236 -21.43 39.36 31.48
N ALA A 237 -21.93 40.45 30.90
CA ALA A 237 -22.51 40.47 29.58
C ALA A 237 -21.44 40.24 28.49
N VAL A 238 -20.27 40.88 28.61
CA VAL A 238 -19.11 40.67 27.71
C VAL A 238 -18.63 39.21 27.78
N ALA A 239 -18.43 38.66 28.98
CA ALA A 239 -18.06 37.25 29.14
C ALA A 239 -19.10 36.30 28.50
N SER A 240 -20.38 36.60 28.67
CA SER A 240 -21.48 35.83 28.04
C SER A 240 -21.48 35.96 26.51
N MET A 241 -21.06 37.08 25.94
CA MET A 241 -20.92 37.28 24.50
C MET A 241 -19.79 36.40 23.95
N TYR A 242 -18.61 36.43 24.55
CA TYR A 242 -17.48 35.61 24.10
C TYR A 242 -17.77 34.11 24.20
N ALA A 243 -18.44 33.67 25.28
CA ALA A 243 -18.88 32.28 25.41
C ALA A 243 -19.84 31.86 24.27
N GLN A 244 -20.73 32.77 23.85
CA GLN A 244 -21.61 32.53 22.70
C GLN A 244 -20.83 32.49 21.38
N MET A 245 -19.87 33.40 21.16
CA MET A 245 -18.99 33.39 19.98
C MET A 245 -18.19 32.07 19.89
N ALA A 246 -17.58 31.64 21.00
CA ALA A 246 -16.87 30.37 21.09
C ALA A 246 -17.79 29.18 20.76
N ALA A 247 -19.01 29.15 21.33
CA ALA A 247 -20.00 28.10 21.05
C ALA A 247 -20.47 28.09 19.58
N GLN A 248 -20.41 29.24 18.90
CA GLN A 248 -20.72 29.36 17.47
C GLN A 248 -19.54 29.01 16.55
N GLY A 249 -18.36 28.71 17.11
CA GLY A 249 -17.15 28.36 16.36
C GLY A 249 -16.39 29.55 15.79
N VAL A 250 -16.56 30.75 16.36
CA VAL A 250 -15.79 31.93 15.98
C VAL A 250 -14.30 31.70 16.27
N ARG A 251 -13.46 31.86 15.25
CA ARG A 251 -12.00 31.65 15.39
C ARG A 251 -11.20 32.92 15.60
N ALA A 252 -11.63 34.03 14.99
CA ALA A 252 -11.01 35.34 15.10
C ALA A 252 -12.11 36.41 15.26
N ILE A 253 -11.86 37.42 16.09
CA ILE A 253 -12.77 38.54 16.33
C ILE A 253 -12.08 39.85 15.99
N ASN A 254 -12.80 40.70 15.25
CA ASN A 254 -12.40 42.06 14.98
C ASN A 254 -12.95 43.03 16.05
N HIS A 255 -12.08 43.91 16.54
CA HIS A 255 -12.38 45.02 17.44
C HIS A 255 -11.89 46.33 16.82
N SER A 256 -12.80 47.08 16.22
CA SER A 256 -12.53 48.37 15.56
C SER A 256 -12.94 49.56 16.42
N TRP A 257 -12.77 49.44 17.74
CA TRP A 257 -13.12 50.47 18.72
C TRP A 257 -12.09 50.49 19.85
N GLY A 258 -12.08 51.57 20.63
CA GLY A 258 -11.20 51.78 21.77
C GLY A 258 -11.87 52.65 22.83
N LEU A 259 -11.07 53.19 23.75
CA LEU A 259 -11.53 54.19 24.71
C LEU A 259 -11.80 55.53 24.02
N ALA A 260 -12.78 56.29 24.54
CA ALA A 260 -13.05 57.64 24.08
C ALA A 260 -11.86 58.60 24.30
N GLN A 261 -11.05 58.33 25.34
CA GLN A 261 -9.75 58.96 25.57
C GLN A 261 -8.74 57.85 25.83
N GLU A 262 -7.89 57.58 24.84
CA GLU A 262 -6.82 56.60 24.92
C GLU A 262 -5.56 57.23 25.54
N PRO A 263 -4.75 56.45 26.28
CA PRO A 263 -3.47 56.93 26.79
C PRO A 263 -2.53 57.24 25.63
N THR A 264 -1.83 58.36 25.74
CA THR A 264 -0.89 58.85 24.72
C THR A 264 0.56 58.43 25.00
N SER A 265 0.84 57.99 26.23
CA SER A 265 2.18 57.55 26.66
C SER A 265 2.14 56.24 27.43
N VAL A 266 3.29 55.55 27.49
CA VAL A 266 3.42 54.26 28.18
C VAL A 266 3.16 54.44 29.67
N GLU A 267 3.60 55.56 30.24
CA GLU A 267 3.40 55.90 31.64
C GLU A 267 1.91 56.07 31.96
N GLU A 268 1.18 56.84 31.15
CA GLU A 268 -0.27 57.05 31.32
C GLU A 268 -1.04 55.73 31.21
N MET A 269 -0.62 54.87 30.28
CA MET A 269 -1.21 53.56 30.06
C MET A 269 -0.98 52.63 31.27
N ASP A 270 0.23 52.60 31.81
CA ASP A 270 0.57 51.82 33.00
C ASP A 270 -0.18 52.34 34.25
N GLU A 271 -0.34 53.66 34.37
CA GLU A 271 -1.13 54.29 35.43
C GLU A 271 -2.61 53.93 35.35
N LEU A 272 -3.18 53.96 34.13
CA LEU A 272 -4.57 53.58 33.88
C LEU A 272 -4.82 52.11 34.24
N TYR A 273 -3.93 51.21 33.80
CA TYR A 273 -4.06 49.77 34.10
C TYR A 273 -3.92 49.46 35.60
N ALA A 274 -3.16 50.27 36.33
CA ALA A 274 -2.97 50.12 37.78
C ALA A 274 -4.16 50.60 38.63
N LEU A 275 -5.18 51.25 38.03
CA LEU A 275 -6.36 51.68 38.77
C LEU A 275 -7.16 50.47 39.31
N PRO A 276 -7.73 50.56 40.53
CA PRO A 276 -8.49 49.45 41.11
C PRO A 276 -9.65 48.99 40.22
N GLY A 277 -9.72 47.68 39.92
CA GLY A 277 -10.78 47.08 39.11
C GLY A 277 -10.53 47.06 37.60
N VAL A 278 -9.53 47.80 37.11
CA VAL A 278 -9.24 47.90 35.67
C VAL A 278 -8.63 46.62 35.12
N ALA A 279 -7.69 46.01 35.86
CA ALA A 279 -7.12 44.71 35.48
C ALA A 279 -8.20 43.62 35.39
N GLU A 280 -9.13 43.56 36.36
CA GLU A 280 -10.26 42.63 36.35
C GLU A 280 -11.21 42.89 35.18
N TYR A 281 -11.44 44.15 34.81
CA TYR A 281 -12.23 44.51 33.64
C TYR A 281 -11.58 43.99 32.35
N PHE A 282 -10.29 44.30 32.12
CA PHE A 282 -9.58 43.88 30.91
C PHE A 282 -9.34 42.36 30.83
N ALA A 283 -9.25 41.67 31.98
CA ALA A 283 -9.20 40.21 32.01
C ALA A 283 -10.41 39.57 31.30
N THR A 284 -11.58 40.22 31.32
CA THR A 284 -12.79 39.77 30.62
C THR A 284 -12.61 39.65 29.11
N TYR A 285 -11.71 40.45 28.52
CA TYR A 285 -11.37 40.43 27.10
C TYR A 285 -10.25 39.44 26.80
N ALA A 286 -9.29 39.27 27.70
CA ALA A 286 -8.16 38.36 27.51
C ALA A 286 -8.52 36.88 27.73
N ASP A 287 -9.35 36.60 28.74
CA ASP A 287 -9.73 35.25 29.16
C ASP A 287 -10.27 34.35 28.03
N PRO A 288 -11.16 34.81 27.14
CA PRO A 288 -11.66 34.00 26.02
C PRO A 288 -10.55 33.49 25.09
N SER A 289 -9.52 34.30 24.83
CA SER A 289 -8.39 33.90 24.00
C SER A 289 -7.58 32.79 24.67
N LEU A 290 -7.34 32.90 25.98
CA LEU A 290 -6.62 31.88 26.76
C LEU A 290 -7.44 30.59 26.94
N GLN A 291 -8.78 30.70 27.08
CA GLN A 291 -9.67 29.57 27.32
C GLN A 291 -10.06 28.81 26.06
N HIS A 292 -10.28 29.53 24.95
CA HIS A 292 -10.81 28.98 23.70
C HIS A 292 -9.83 29.04 22.53
N GLY A 293 -8.65 29.63 22.72
CA GLY A 293 -7.65 29.81 21.66
C GLY A 293 -8.08 30.81 20.58
N MET A 294 -9.02 31.71 20.89
CA MET A 294 -9.57 32.69 19.94
C MET A 294 -8.58 33.81 19.63
N LEU A 295 -8.42 34.14 18.35
CA LEU A 295 -7.64 35.31 17.94
C LEU A 295 -8.46 36.59 18.10
N GLN A 296 -7.87 37.65 18.62
CA GLN A 296 -8.50 38.97 18.67
C GLN A 296 -7.62 39.99 17.94
N VAL A 297 -8.24 40.72 17.03
CA VAL A 297 -7.61 41.70 16.15
C VAL A 297 -8.13 43.08 16.56
N TRP A 298 -7.24 43.94 16.99
CA TRP A 298 -7.55 45.26 17.55
C TRP A 298 -6.99 46.36 16.66
N ALA A 299 -7.84 47.33 16.33
CA ALA A 299 -7.39 48.61 15.81
C ALA A 299 -6.43 49.27 16.82
N ALA A 300 -5.31 49.83 16.33
CA ALA A 300 -4.31 50.44 17.20
C ALA A 300 -4.80 51.75 17.84
N GLY A 301 -5.77 52.44 17.25
CA GLY A 301 -6.24 53.77 17.67
C GLY A 301 -5.97 54.83 16.61
N ASN A 302 -6.67 55.96 16.71
CA ASN A 302 -6.58 57.07 15.74
C ASN A 302 -6.06 58.35 16.41
N ASN A 303 -4.89 58.26 17.06
CA ASN A 303 -4.31 59.30 17.92
C ASN A 303 -3.09 60.01 17.30
N TYR A 304 -3.05 60.21 15.99
CA TYR A 304 -2.06 61.05 15.31
C TYR A 304 -0.57 60.71 15.57
N GLY A 305 -0.22 59.42 15.50
CA GLY A 305 1.14 58.93 15.66
C GLY A 305 1.57 58.64 17.10
N GLU A 306 0.67 58.78 18.08
CA GLU A 306 0.88 58.31 19.45
C GLU A 306 0.85 56.77 19.54
N ILE A 307 1.06 56.23 20.73
CA ILE A 307 1.10 54.77 20.95
C ILE A 307 -0.26 54.09 20.71
N ALA A 308 -0.22 52.78 20.45
CA ALA A 308 -1.42 51.96 20.37
C ALA A 308 -2.22 51.95 21.69
N GLY A 309 -3.54 51.92 21.59
CA GLY A 309 -4.47 51.99 22.72
C GLY A 309 -4.37 50.82 23.70
N ILE A 310 -5.05 50.96 24.84
CA ILE A 310 -4.90 50.03 25.98
C ILE A 310 -5.37 48.60 25.66
N TYR A 311 -6.41 48.42 24.82
CA TYR A 311 -6.89 47.09 24.43
C TYR A 311 -5.90 46.35 23.51
N ALA A 312 -5.31 47.06 22.57
CA ALA A 312 -4.31 46.51 21.64
C ALA A 312 -3.01 46.10 22.36
N THR A 313 -2.71 46.75 23.49
CA THR A 313 -1.49 46.56 24.30
C THR A 313 -1.65 45.57 25.45
N LEU A 314 -2.84 44.95 25.64
CA LEU A 314 -3.10 44.00 26.74
C LEU A 314 -2.06 42.88 26.94
N PRO A 315 -1.42 42.30 25.89
CA PRO A 315 -0.37 41.31 26.08
C PRO A 315 0.81 41.77 26.94
N ARG A 316 1.01 43.09 27.14
CA ARG A 316 2.02 43.64 28.06
C ARG A 316 1.81 43.21 29.52
N TRP A 317 0.57 42.97 29.93
CA TRP A 317 0.24 42.62 31.32
C TRP A 317 -0.32 41.21 31.49
N VAL A 318 -0.80 40.57 30.42
CA VAL A 318 -1.39 39.23 30.48
C VAL A 318 -0.46 38.21 29.83
N GLU A 319 0.21 37.41 30.68
CA GLU A 319 1.15 36.38 30.23
C GLU A 319 0.48 35.37 29.30
N GLY A 320 1.15 35.05 28.19
CA GLY A 320 0.69 34.08 27.20
C GLY A 320 -0.41 34.57 26.25
N LEU A 321 -0.90 35.81 26.41
CA LEU A 321 -1.95 36.38 25.56
C LEU A 321 -1.45 36.76 24.15
N GLU A 322 -0.19 37.19 24.02
CA GLU A 322 0.42 37.65 22.75
C GLU A 322 0.14 36.72 21.58
N GLN A 323 0.21 35.40 21.81
CA GLN A 323 0.04 34.40 20.77
C GLN A 323 -1.37 34.37 20.13
N TYR A 324 -2.32 35.08 20.75
CA TYR A 324 -3.72 35.20 20.35
C TYR A 324 -4.14 36.64 20.01
N TRP A 325 -3.20 37.59 19.95
CA TRP A 325 -3.48 39.01 19.80
C TRP A 325 -2.85 39.58 18.55
N LEU A 326 -3.55 40.51 17.88
CA LEU A 326 -3.00 41.32 16.79
C LEU A 326 -3.40 42.78 17.00
N SER A 327 -2.44 43.69 16.85
CA SER A 327 -2.65 45.13 16.77
C SER A 327 -2.52 45.58 15.32
N VAL A 328 -3.36 46.51 14.86
CA VAL A 328 -3.41 46.90 13.44
C VAL A 328 -3.35 48.41 13.27
N VAL A 329 -2.36 48.88 12.51
CA VAL A 329 -2.18 50.29 12.14
C VAL A 329 -2.65 50.58 10.71
N ASN A 330 -3.00 51.84 10.43
CA ASN A 330 -3.65 52.24 9.18
C ASN A 330 -2.64 52.75 8.13
N LEU A 331 -2.58 52.06 7.00
CA LEU A 331 -1.85 52.48 5.81
C LEU A 331 -2.75 53.27 4.85
N ALA A 332 -2.22 54.39 4.35
CA ALA A 332 -2.83 55.18 3.29
C ALA A 332 -2.38 54.74 1.88
N PRO A 333 -3.16 55.06 0.81
CA PRO A 333 -2.84 54.68 -0.57
C PRO A 333 -1.47 55.16 -1.09
N ASN A 334 -0.88 56.16 -0.44
CA ASN A 334 0.46 56.66 -0.76
C ASN A 334 1.59 55.75 -0.22
N GLY A 335 1.25 54.66 0.46
CA GLY A 335 2.20 53.72 1.06
C GLY A 335 2.87 54.24 2.34
N GLN A 336 2.27 55.24 2.99
CA GLN A 336 2.71 55.76 4.29
C GLN A 336 1.65 55.48 5.35
N LEU A 337 2.06 55.59 6.62
CA LEU A 337 1.11 55.55 7.72
C LEU A 337 0.18 56.75 7.57
N ASP A 338 -1.13 56.55 7.76
CA ASP A 338 -2.07 57.66 7.74
C ASP A 338 -1.85 58.60 8.94
N ASP A 339 -1.99 59.91 8.72
CA ASP A 339 -1.71 60.93 9.74
C ASP A 339 -2.60 60.77 10.98
N SER A 340 -3.76 60.12 10.87
CA SER A 340 -4.64 59.85 12.02
C SER A 340 -4.23 58.60 12.81
N SER A 341 -3.48 57.66 12.24
CA SER A 341 -3.18 56.38 12.87
C SER A 341 -2.30 56.52 14.11
N SER A 342 -2.56 55.73 15.15
CA SER A 342 -1.53 55.38 16.14
C SER A 342 -0.42 54.53 15.50
N ILE A 343 0.78 54.58 16.07
CA ILE A 343 1.88 53.66 15.73
C ILE A 343 1.78 52.36 16.52
N CYS A 344 2.46 51.30 16.06
CA CYS A 344 2.52 50.04 16.80
C CYS A 344 3.13 50.21 18.21
N GLY A 345 4.25 50.93 18.31
CA GLY A 345 4.97 51.18 19.55
C GLY A 345 5.19 49.89 20.35
N GLN A 346 4.57 49.82 21.53
CA GLN A 346 4.71 48.67 22.43
C GLN A 346 4.03 47.39 21.95
N THR A 347 3.26 47.43 20.84
CA THR A 347 2.64 46.23 20.24
C THR A 347 3.45 45.64 19.10
N ARG A 348 4.60 46.22 18.72
CA ARG A 348 5.37 45.87 17.51
C ARG A 348 5.53 44.36 17.25
N ASP A 349 5.74 43.56 18.30
CA ASP A 349 5.95 42.10 18.19
C ASP A 349 4.69 41.32 17.77
N TRP A 350 3.50 41.90 17.93
CA TRP A 350 2.19 41.39 17.49
C TRP A 350 1.40 42.42 16.67
N CYS A 351 2.08 43.40 16.07
CA CYS A 351 1.46 44.45 15.27
C CYS A 351 1.70 44.22 13.78
N VAL A 352 0.69 44.49 12.96
CA VAL A 352 0.78 44.50 11.50
C VAL A 352 0.18 45.78 10.94
N THR A 353 0.58 46.11 9.73
CA THR A 353 0.02 47.22 8.97
C THR A 353 -0.99 46.70 7.95
N ALA A 354 -2.12 47.40 7.81
CA ALA A 354 -3.12 47.09 6.79
C ALA A 354 -3.78 48.38 6.23
N PRO A 355 -4.38 48.31 5.03
CA PRO A 355 -5.10 49.43 4.43
C PRO A 355 -6.30 49.86 5.27
N GLY A 356 -6.40 51.14 5.62
CA GLY A 356 -7.54 51.65 6.39
C GLY A 356 -8.00 53.05 5.98
N THR A 357 -7.46 53.62 4.90
CA THR A 357 -7.77 54.99 4.46
C THR A 357 -8.52 54.98 3.15
N GLY A 358 -9.70 55.60 3.11
CA GLY A 358 -10.58 55.62 1.94
C GLY A 358 -11.02 54.21 1.54
N ILE A 359 -11.48 53.41 2.50
CA ILE A 359 -11.94 52.04 2.27
C ILE A 359 -13.43 52.05 1.97
N ALA A 360 -13.79 51.63 0.75
CA ALA A 360 -15.17 51.46 0.34
C ALA A 360 -15.77 50.21 1.01
N SER A 361 -16.86 50.37 1.76
CA SER A 361 -17.59 49.24 2.35
C SER A 361 -19.07 49.53 2.60
N THR A 362 -19.78 48.52 3.08
CA THR A 362 -21.23 48.54 3.31
C THR A 362 -21.63 49.50 4.40
N ILE A 363 -22.69 50.28 4.18
CA ILE A 363 -23.28 51.16 5.20
C ILE A 363 -24.77 50.94 5.32
N VAL A 364 -25.32 51.40 6.42
CA VAL A 364 -26.76 51.52 6.64
C VAL A 364 -27.09 52.96 7.00
N ASP A 365 -28.11 53.48 6.34
CA ASP A 365 -28.67 54.81 6.52
C ASP A 365 -30.21 54.68 6.53
N GLY A 366 -30.95 55.77 6.38
CA GLY A 366 -32.40 55.77 6.20
C GLY A 366 -33.15 56.48 7.34
N GLU A 367 -34.47 56.36 7.33
CA GLU A 367 -35.33 57.07 8.27
C GLU A 367 -35.65 56.22 9.51
N ILE A 368 -35.58 56.83 10.69
CA ILE A 368 -35.96 56.24 11.97
C ILE A 368 -37.05 57.11 12.59
N ASP A 369 -38.21 56.51 12.86
CA ASP A 369 -39.27 57.17 13.64
C ASP A 369 -39.16 56.74 15.10
N GLY A 370 -39.01 57.72 15.97
CA GLY A 370 -38.82 57.52 17.39
C GLY A 370 -39.03 58.80 18.17
N ARG A 371 -38.95 58.68 19.49
CA ARG A 371 -39.07 59.82 20.40
C ARG A 371 -38.07 59.76 21.53
N VAL A 372 -37.62 60.96 21.93
CA VAL A 372 -36.88 61.16 23.17
C VAL A 372 -37.84 61.03 24.35
N VAL A 373 -37.52 60.15 25.28
CA VAL A 373 -38.26 59.96 26.53
C VAL A 373 -37.62 60.85 27.59
N ARG A 374 -38.43 61.70 28.22
CA ARG A 374 -38.02 62.60 29.30
C ARG A 374 -38.78 62.30 30.59
N ASP A 375 -38.15 62.53 31.74
CA ASP A 375 -38.81 62.39 33.05
C ASP A 375 -39.76 63.55 33.35
N ALA A 376 -40.35 63.57 34.55
CA ALA A 376 -41.27 64.62 34.98
C ALA A 376 -40.62 66.00 35.16
N ASP A 377 -39.29 66.05 35.32
CA ASP A 377 -38.50 67.26 35.46
C ASP A 377 -37.93 67.74 34.11
N GLY A 378 -38.14 66.97 33.03
CA GLY A 378 -37.72 67.28 31.67
C GLY A 378 -36.35 66.73 31.28
N ASN A 379 -35.69 65.98 32.17
CA ASN A 379 -34.38 65.40 31.89
C ASN A 379 -34.52 64.22 30.93
N PHE A 380 -33.49 63.99 30.13
CA PHE A 380 -33.41 62.81 29.27
C PHE A 380 -33.42 61.53 30.12
N VAL A 381 -34.22 60.54 29.72
CA VAL A 381 -34.17 59.21 30.35
C VAL A 381 -34.09 58.07 29.34
N GLY A 382 -34.25 58.35 28.03
CA GLY A 382 -34.36 57.27 27.07
C GLY A 382 -34.69 57.63 25.63
N LEU A 383 -34.60 56.62 24.78
CA LEU A 383 -35.01 56.66 23.37
C LEU A 383 -36.00 55.52 23.11
N GLU A 384 -37.19 55.86 22.63
CA GLU A 384 -38.17 54.88 22.19
C GLU A 384 -38.21 54.87 20.66
N ILE A 385 -37.90 53.71 20.08
CA ILE A 385 -37.90 53.51 18.62
C ILE A 385 -39.23 52.88 18.24
N ASP A 386 -40.03 53.61 17.45
CA ASP A 386 -41.36 53.17 17.02
C ASP A 386 -41.27 52.41 15.68
N GLU A 387 -40.47 52.89 14.72
CA GLU A 387 -40.27 52.27 13.39
C GLU A 387 -38.86 52.53 12.82
N GLU A 388 -38.33 51.56 12.07
CA GLU A 388 -37.02 51.60 11.41
C GLU A 388 -37.16 51.34 9.90
N ASN A 389 -36.74 52.27 9.04
CA ASN A 389 -36.75 52.16 7.57
C ASN A 389 -35.33 52.27 6.98
N PRO A 390 -34.50 51.22 7.13
CA PRO A 390 -33.10 51.26 6.72
C PRO A 390 -32.94 51.25 5.19
N GLU A 391 -31.98 52.05 4.72
CA GLU A 391 -31.44 52.07 3.37
C GLU A 391 -30.01 51.51 3.39
N TYR A 392 -29.67 50.69 2.39
CA TYR A 392 -28.38 49.99 2.31
C TYR A 392 -27.56 50.52 1.14
N GLY A 393 -26.28 50.78 1.37
CA GLY A 393 -25.40 51.37 0.37
C GLY A 393 -23.92 51.17 0.68
N TYR A 394 -23.06 51.98 0.06
CA TYR A 394 -21.61 51.91 0.22
C TYR A 394 -21.03 53.31 0.45
N ALA A 395 -20.01 53.41 1.31
CA ALA A 395 -19.27 54.64 1.55
C ALA A 395 -17.80 54.38 1.91
N ASP A 396 -16.98 55.42 1.75
CA ASP A 396 -15.55 55.38 2.06
C ASP A 396 -15.29 55.88 3.48
N PHE A 397 -14.79 55.01 4.36
CA PHE A 397 -14.37 55.38 5.72
C PHE A 397 -12.84 55.33 5.85
N THR A 398 -12.30 56.07 6.82
CA THR A 398 -10.86 56.14 7.12
C THR A 398 -10.60 55.92 8.61
N GLY A 399 -9.63 55.06 8.93
CA GLY A 399 -9.13 54.83 10.28
C GLY A 399 -8.55 53.43 10.47
N THR A 400 -7.88 53.21 11.60
CA THR A 400 -7.44 51.86 12.03
C THR A 400 -8.61 50.88 12.17
N SER A 401 -9.83 51.40 12.36
CA SER A 401 -11.09 50.66 12.32
C SER A 401 -11.39 49.98 10.98
N MET A 402 -10.85 50.50 9.86
CA MET A 402 -10.98 49.89 8.53
C MET A 402 -9.75 49.04 8.19
N ALA A 403 -8.62 49.22 8.88
CA ALA A 403 -7.43 48.38 8.74
C ALA A 403 -7.58 47.02 9.46
N ALA A 404 -8.08 47.01 10.71
CA ALA A 404 -8.31 45.78 11.47
C ALA A 404 -9.18 44.73 10.73
N PRO A 405 -10.30 45.08 10.07
CA PRO A 405 -11.13 44.10 9.36
C PRO A 405 -10.43 43.47 8.15
N HIS A 406 -9.50 44.18 7.49
CA HIS A 406 -8.68 43.59 6.44
C HIS A 406 -7.83 42.42 6.98
N VAL A 407 -7.20 42.63 8.14
CA VAL A 407 -6.42 41.60 8.83
C VAL A 407 -7.32 40.44 9.26
N THR A 408 -8.48 40.73 9.83
CA THR A 408 -9.41 39.68 10.29
C THR A 408 -9.93 38.83 9.13
N GLY A 409 -10.23 39.44 7.99
CA GLY A 409 -10.60 38.72 6.76
C GLY A 409 -9.44 37.89 6.21
N ALA A 410 -8.21 38.43 6.19
CA ALA A 410 -7.02 37.70 5.75
C ALA A 410 -6.77 36.43 6.60
N LEU A 411 -6.97 36.51 7.92
CA LEU A 411 -6.89 35.34 8.80
C LEU A 411 -7.88 34.25 8.39
N ALA A 412 -9.09 34.58 7.93
CA ALA A 412 -10.05 33.59 7.47
C ALA A 412 -9.56 32.83 6.23
N LEU A 413 -8.92 33.53 5.29
CA LEU A 413 -8.31 32.90 4.11
C LEU A 413 -7.17 31.95 4.50
N LEU A 414 -6.34 32.35 5.47
CA LEU A 414 -5.25 31.51 5.98
C LEU A 414 -5.77 30.30 6.78
N MET A 415 -6.84 30.47 7.56
CA MET A 415 -7.50 29.38 8.27
C MET A 415 -8.09 28.34 7.33
N GLU A 416 -8.63 28.77 6.18
CA GLU A 416 -9.06 27.86 5.10
C GLU A 416 -7.87 27.19 4.42
N ARG A 417 -6.79 27.94 4.16
CA ARG A 417 -5.56 27.46 3.51
C ARG A 417 -4.83 26.40 4.34
N PHE A 418 -4.77 26.58 5.66
CA PHE A 418 -4.01 25.75 6.59
C PHE A 418 -4.90 25.17 7.71
N PRO A 419 -5.85 24.27 7.39
CA PRO A 419 -6.81 23.75 8.37
C PRO A 419 -6.17 22.86 9.46
N TYR A 420 -4.91 22.47 9.26
CA TYR A 420 -4.12 21.69 10.22
C TYR A 420 -3.27 22.57 11.16
N LEU A 421 -3.24 23.89 10.96
CA LEU A 421 -2.58 24.85 11.85
C LEU A 421 -3.57 25.40 12.88
N ASN A 422 -3.09 25.58 14.10
CA ASN A 422 -3.85 26.24 15.16
C ASN A 422 -3.80 27.77 15.00
N ASN A 423 -4.60 28.48 15.81
CA ASN A 423 -4.72 29.93 15.71
C ASN A 423 -3.39 30.69 15.93
N PRO A 424 -2.57 30.39 16.95
CA PRO A 424 -1.23 30.98 17.08
C PRO A 424 -0.34 30.79 15.86
N GLN A 425 -0.36 29.60 15.25
CA GLN A 425 0.40 29.31 14.03
C GLN A 425 -0.11 30.09 12.82
N ILE A 426 -1.42 30.26 12.67
CA ILE A 426 -2.00 31.11 11.62
C ILE A 426 -1.59 32.58 11.80
N ARG A 427 -1.61 33.07 13.05
CA ARG A 427 -1.11 34.42 13.39
C ARG A 427 0.35 34.57 12.98
N ASP A 428 1.21 33.61 13.34
CA ASP A 428 2.63 33.67 13.01
C ASP A 428 2.88 33.60 11.49
N VAL A 429 2.06 32.85 10.73
CA VAL A 429 2.11 32.90 9.25
C VAL A 429 1.83 34.33 8.76
N LEU A 430 0.78 34.99 9.26
CA LEU A 430 0.45 36.36 8.87
C LEU A 430 1.59 37.34 9.21
N LEU A 431 2.11 37.29 10.45
CA LEU A 431 3.20 38.16 10.91
C LEU A 431 4.46 37.96 10.06
N THR A 432 4.93 36.72 9.94
CA THR A 432 6.25 36.41 9.37
C THR A 432 6.30 36.50 7.84
N THR A 433 5.17 36.72 7.19
CA THR A 433 5.08 36.88 5.74
C THR A 433 4.67 38.28 5.30
N ALA A 434 4.43 39.19 6.24
CA ALA A 434 4.22 40.60 5.96
C ALA A 434 5.40 41.19 5.17
N THR A 435 5.08 42.14 4.30
CA THR A 435 6.07 42.93 3.58
C THR A 435 6.64 43.96 4.54
N ASP A 436 7.91 43.79 4.86
CA ASP A 436 8.68 44.73 5.66
C ASP A 436 8.67 46.12 5.01
N ILE A 437 8.19 47.11 5.76
CA ILE A 437 8.07 48.51 5.36
C ILE A 437 8.49 49.38 6.54
N GLY A 438 9.25 50.45 6.28
CA GLY A 438 9.83 51.26 7.36
C GLY A 438 11.29 50.90 7.61
N GLU A 439 11.65 50.73 8.88
CA GLU A 439 12.99 50.27 9.26
C GLU A 439 13.11 48.75 9.04
N GLU A 440 14.30 48.25 8.73
CA GLU A 440 14.49 46.82 8.46
C GLU A 440 14.14 45.97 9.69
N GLY A 441 13.23 45.01 9.52
CA GLY A 441 12.76 44.11 10.57
C GLY A 441 11.50 44.62 11.30
N VAL A 442 11.25 44.09 12.49
CA VAL A 442 10.08 44.50 13.28
C VAL A 442 10.35 45.86 13.92
N ASP A 443 9.56 46.87 13.57
CA ASP A 443 9.75 48.26 14.03
C ASP A 443 8.57 48.84 14.81
N ASP A 444 8.79 49.99 15.45
CA ASP A 444 7.81 50.64 16.33
C ASP A 444 6.68 51.36 15.54
N ILE A 445 6.80 51.55 14.23
CA ILE A 445 5.82 52.28 13.41
C ILE A 445 4.84 51.31 12.76
N TYR A 446 5.37 50.34 12.00
CA TYR A 446 4.64 49.42 11.15
C TYR A 446 4.58 47.99 11.70
N GLY A 447 5.31 47.71 12.79
CA GLY A 447 5.37 46.38 13.38
C GLY A 447 6.06 45.41 12.43
N TRP A 448 5.37 44.33 12.07
CA TRP A 448 5.84 43.38 11.05
C TRP A 448 5.73 43.87 9.61
N GLY A 449 5.10 45.03 9.38
CA GLY A 449 4.87 45.59 8.06
C GLY A 449 3.50 45.25 7.47
N LEU A 450 3.34 45.47 6.16
CA LEU A 450 2.06 45.31 5.46
C LEU A 450 1.74 43.83 5.22
N ILE A 451 0.56 43.37 5.66
CA ILE A 451 0.14 41.98 5.42
C ILE A 451 0.17 41.62 3.92
N ASP A 452 0.70 40.43 3.58
CA ASP A 452 0.85 39.99 2.20
C ASP A 452 0.33 38.57 1.99
N LEU A 453 -0.88 38.46 1.43
CA LEU A 453 -1.53 37.17 1.17
C LEU A 453 -0.84 36.36 0.07
N ARG A 454 -0.03 36.97 -0.80
CA ARG A 454 0.73 36.22 -1.81
C ARG A 454 1.81 35.37 -1.14
N ARG A 455 2.51 35.93 -0.15
CA ARG A 455 3.52 35.22 0.63
C ARG A 455 2.89 34.30 1.67
N ALA A 456 1.87 34.78 2.38
CA ALA A 456 1.24 34.04 3.48
C ALA A 456 0.66 32.67 3.06
N ILE A 457 0.06 32.56 1.87
CA ILE A 457 -0.52 31.30 1.39
C ILE A 457 0.51 30.24 0.98
N GLU A 458 1.80 30.60 0.95
CA GLU A 458 2.91 29.71 0.63
C GLU A 458 3.62 29.13 1.87
N GLY A 459 3.15 29.44 3.07
CA GLY A 459 3.67 28.92 4.35
C GLY A 459 4.25 30.03 5.24
N PRO A 460 4.74 29.72 6.46
CA PRO A 460 5.37 30.72 7.32
C PRO A 460 6.66 31.26 6.69
N GLY A 461 7.01 32.52 6.98
CA GLY A 461 8.32 33.07 6.62
C GLY A 461 9.37 32.86 7.73
N GLN A 462 8.94 32.60 8.96
CA GLN A 462 9.81 32.26 10.07
C GLN A 462 9.15 31.27 11.05
N ILE A 463 9.96 30.44 11.70
CA ILE A 463 9.60 29.71 12.92
C ILE A 463 10.15 30.52 14.10
N ARG A 464 9.34 31.44 14.66
CA ARG A 464 9.75 32.31 15.78
C ARG A 464 9.95 31.55 17.09
N VAL A 465 9.07 30.58 17.35
CA VAL A 465 9.04 29.77 18.58
C VAL A 465 8.97 28.30 18.22
N ASP A 466 9.35 27.43 19.16
CA ASP A 466 9.22 25.99 18.99
C ASP A 466 7.77 25.62 18.63
N THR A 467 7.59 25.04 17.45
CA THR A 467 6.28 24.86 16.82
C THR A 467 6.08 23.40 16.44
N GLU A 468 4.99 22.79 16.93
CA GLU A 468 4.55 21.46 16.48
C GLU A 468 3.45 21.55 15.43
N VAL A 469 3.73 21.05 14.22
CA VAL A 469 2.79 20.95 13.11
C VAL A 469 2.26 19.52 13.02
N VAL A 470 0.96 19.36 13.31
CA VAL A 470 0.27 18.08 13.20
C VAL A 470 -0.35 17.96 11.81
N MET A 471 0.39 17.42 10.85
CA MET A 471 -0.11 17.28 9.48
C MET A 471 -1.05 16.07 9.36
N ASN A 472 -2.35 16.33 9.52
CA ASN A 472 -3.40 15.30 9.55
C ASN A 472 -4.62 15.61 8.68
N GLN A 473 -4.61 16.75 7.99
CA GLN A 473 -5.71 17.23 7.16
C GLN A 473 -5.18 17.74 5.83
N ARG A 474 -6.06 17.76 4.83
CA ARG A 474 -5.76 18.28 3.50
C ARG A 474 -5.60 19.80 3.57
N ALA A 475 -4.55 20.35 2.95
CA ALA A 475 -4.42 21.78 2.73
C ALA A 475 -5.59 22.35 1.91
N GLY A 476 -5.93 23.62 2.13
CA GLY A 476 -6.95 24.35 1.37
C GLY A 476 -6.46 24.86 0.02
N GLY A 477 -7.40 25.12 -0.89
CA GLY A 477 -7.13 25.69 -2.21
C GLY A 477 -6.93 24.68 -3.36
N ALA A 478 -6.65 25.20 -4.56
CA ALA A 478 -6.61 24.45 -5.82
C ALA A 478 -5.27 23.75 -6.11
N LYS A 479 -4.17 24.19 -5.47
CA LYS A 479 -2.82 23.60 -5.61
C LYS A 479 -2.57 22.66 -4.44
N VAL A 480 -3.15 21.45 -4.48
CA VAL A 480 -2.92 20.41 -3.46
C VAL A 480 -2.63 19.11 -4.18
N TRP A 481 -1.38 18.66 -4.10
CA TRP A 481 -0.93 17.38 -4.63
C TRP A 481 -1.63 16.22 -3.91
N GLU A 482 -1.63 15.03 -4.53
CA GLU A 482 -2.60 13.91 -4.46
C GLU A 482 -2.89 13.24 -3.08
N GLY A 483 -2.64 13.87 -1.93
CA GLY A 483 -2.79 13.29 -0.60
C GLY A 483 -3.99 13.81 0.22
N LEU A 484 -4.51 12.95 1.12
CA LEU A 484 -5.56 13.32 2.09
C LEU A 484 -5.02 14.14 3.29
N ALA A 485 -3.70 14.19 3.47
CA ALA A 485 -2.97 15.03 4.42
C ALA A 485 -1.58 15.33 3.85
N TRP A 486 -1.50 16.33 2.99
CA TRP A 486 -0.29 16.73 2.26
C TRP A 486 -0.27 18.25 2.04
N ASP A 487 0.89 18.88 2.24
CA ASP A 487 1.12 20.30 1.91
C ASP A 487 2.60 20.56 1.59
N ASP A 488 2.85 21.68 0.92
CA ASP A 488 4.15 22.19 0.50
C ASP A 488 4.28 23.67 0.86
N TRP A 489 5.29 23.97 1.68
CA TRP A 489 5.68 25.32 2.05
C TRP A 489 6.83 25.76 1.17
N THR A 490 6.57 26.78 0.35
CA THR A 490 7.49 27.22 -0.70
C THR A 490 8.24 28.50 -0.35
N ASN A 491 7.92 29.13 0.79
CA ASN A 491 8.72 30.22 1.33
C ASN A 491 10.05 29.72 1.87
N ASP A 492 11.06 30.59 1.82
CA ASP A 492 12.28 30.46 2.60
C ASP A 492 11.94 30.73 4.07
N ILE A 493 12.27 29.79 4.97
CA ILE A 493 11.83 29.84 6.37
C ILE A 493 13.02 30.10 7.30
N GLY A 494 13.03 31.25 7.98
CA GLY A 494 14.02 31.64 9.00
C GLY A 494 13.54 31.46 10.44
N GLY A 495 14.23 32.09 11.40
CA GLY A 495 13.82 32.20 12.82
C GLY A 495 14.50 31.22 13.79
N ASP A 496 14.49 31.52 15.07
CA ASP A 496 15.26 30.76 16.07
C ASP A 496 14.55 29.49 16.58
N GLY A 497 13.26 29.33 16.28
CA GLY A 497 12.43 28.23 16.80
C GLY A 497 12.65 26.91 16.07
N ARG A 498 12.31 25.81 16.75
CA ARG A 498 12.38 24.45 16.23
C ARG A 498 11.05 23.99 15.63
N LEU A 499 11.08 23.35 14.46
CA LEU A 499 9.92 22.69 13.87
C LEU A 499 9.83 21.23 14.35
N THR A 500 8.70 20.86 14.96
CA THR A 500 8.33 19.45 15.18
C THR A 500 7.23 19.06 14.19
N LYS A 501 7.49 18.06 13.36
CA LYS A 501 6.52 17.47 12.44
C LYS A 501 5.93 16.18 13.02
N SER A 502 4.61 16.17 13.20
CA SER A 502 3.83 14.99 13.58
C SER A 502 2.61 14.82 12.68
N GLY A 503 1.73 13.86 13.00
CA GLY A 503 0.64 13.43 12.12
C GLY A 503 1.12 12.56 10.96
N ILE A 504 0.22 11.73 10.43
CA ILE A 504 0.53 10.74 9.38
C ILE A 504 0.80 11.37 8.00
N GLY A 505 0.48 12.65 7.83
CA GLY A 505 0.59 13.35 6.56
C GLY A 505 2.00 13.72 6.17
N TRP A 506 2.12 14.28 4.97
CA TRP A 506 3.35 14.72 4.34
C TRP A 506 3.44 16.24 4.38
N LEU A 507 4.56 16.78 4.85
CA LEU A 507 4.88 18.19 4.73
C LEU A 507 6.18 18.32 3.93
N ARG A 508 6.17 19.13 2.88
CA ARG A 508 7.36 19.48 2.11
C ARG A 508 7.78 20.91 2.43
N LEU A 509 9.08 21.11 2.63
CA LEU A 509 9.71 22.43 2.71
C LEU A 509 10.55 22.61 1.44
N SER A 510 10.05 23.42 0.51
CA SER A 510 10.68 23.65 -0.79
C SER A 510 11.62 24.85 -0.82
N GLY A 511 11.45 25.82 0.08
CA GLY A 511 12.35 26.96 0.20
C GLY A 511 13.67 26.63 0.88
N ASP A 512 14.58 27.60 0.87
CA ASP A 512 15.86 27.54 1.56
C ASP A 512 15.67 27.97 3.03
N ASN A 513 16.03 27.12 3.97
CA ASN A 513 15.62 27.24 5.37
C ASN A 513 16.80 27.44 6.32
N THR A 514 16.63 28.34 7.30
CA THR A 514 17.68 28.70 8.29
C THR A 514 17.18 28.68 9.73
N PHE A 515 16.07 27.97 10.03
CA PHE A 515 15.48 27.99 11.36
C PHE A 515 16.20 27.12 12.41
N GLY A 516 15.81 27.19 13.69
CA GLY A 516 16.52 26.62 14.85
C GLY A 516 16.68 25.09 14.92
N GLY A 517 16.12 24.32 14.00
CA GLY A 517 16.28 22.86 13.91
C GLY A 517 14.95 22.10 13.78
N LEU A 518 15.01 20.77 13.71
CA LEU A 518 13.86 19.98 13.25
C LEU A 518 13.70 18.63 13.97
N THR A 519 12.47 18.25 14.30
CA THR A 519 12.12 16.88 14.77
C THR A 519 11.03 16.25 13.92
N VAL A 520 11.26 15.03 13.42
CA VAL A 520 10.23 14.19 12.80
C VAL A 520 9.78 13.12 13.79
N LYS A 521 8.49 13.12 14.13
CA LYS A 521 7.86 12.09 14.98
C LYS A 521 7.03 11.10 14.16
N GLN A 522 6.31 11.56 13.14
CA GLN A 522 5.37 10.78 12.35
C GLN A 522 5.19 11.35 10.93
N GLY A 523 4.67 10.51 10.03
CA GLY A 523 4.40 10.88 8.65
C GLY A 523 5.67 11.09 7.83
N VAL A 524 5.59 11.97 6.83
CA VAL A 524 6.73 12.34 5.99
C VAL A 524 7.03 13.82 6.19
N LEU A 525 8.31 14.15 6.35
CA LEU A 525 8.83 15.48 6.17
C LEU A 525 9.84 15.44 5.02
N GLU A 526 9.62 16.25 4.01
CA GLU A 526 10.50 16.38 2.85
C GLU A 526 11.22 17.72 2.89
N LEU A 527 12.54 17.67 2.75
CA LEU A 527 13.42 18.84 2.63
C LEU A 527 13.97 18.84 1.20
N ASP A 528 13.49 19.78 0.39
CA ASP A 528 13.81 19.88 -1.04
C ASP A 528 14.75 21.06 -1.36
N GLY A 529 14.61 22.17 -0.64
CA GLY A 529 15.55 23.31 -0.70
C GLY A 529 16.85 23.07 0.07
N ASP A 530 17.65 24.12 0.25
CA ASP A 530 18.86 24.08 1.07
C ASP A 530 18.58 24.41 2.54
N ASN A 531 19.08 23.61 3.48
CA ASN A 531 18.69 23.68 4.91
C ASN A 531 19.90 23.90 5.81
N ALA A 532 20.19 25.17 6.08
CA ALA A 532 21.25 25.64 6.99
C ALA A 532 20.68 25.96 8.38
N LEU A 533 20.11 24.93 9.03
CA LEU A 533 19.40 25.09 10.31
C LEU A 533 20.36 25.37 11.48
N GLY A 534 19.93 26.21 12.42
CA GLY A 534 20.72 26.61 13.61
C GLY A 534 20.94 25.48 14.64
N GLY A 535 20.16 24.40 14.55
CA GLY A 535 20.22 23.24 15.44
C GLY A 535 20.13 21.91 14.69
N ASP A 536 20.08 20.80 15.42
CA ASP A 536 20.09 19.46 14.83
C ASP A 536 18.76 19.04 14.20
N VAL A 537 18.81 18.03 13.33
CA VAL A 537 17.65 17.31 12.81
C VAL A 537 17.55 15.96 13.51
N ARG A 538 16.42 15.68 14.15
CA ARG A 538 16.13 14.42 14.85
C ARG A 538 14.97 13.67 14.21
N VAL A 539 15.20 12.43 13.79
CA VAL A 539 14.18 11.53 13.25
C VAL A 539 13.87 10.46 14.31
N GLN A 540 12.85 10.74 15.11
CA GLN A 540 12.40 9.86 16.21
C GLN A 540 11.35 8.84 15.75
N GLY A 541 10.70 9.10 14.62
CA GLY A 541 9.76 8.21 13.94
C GLY A 541 9.42 8.77 12.55
N GLY A 542 8.57 8.08 11.80
CA GLY A 542 8.20 8.50 10.45
C GLY A 542 9.39 8.50 9.46
N PHE A 543 9.30 9.36 8.45
CA PHE A 543 10.27 9.48 7.37
C PHE A 543 10.74 10.93 7.22
N LEU A 544 12.06 11.11 7.17
CA LEU A 544 12.68 12.30 6.60
C LEU A 544 13.12 11.97 5.18
N LEU A 545 12.60 12.68 4.19
CA LEU A 545 13.08 12.65 2.81
C LEU A 545 13.95 13.89 2.60
N LEU A 546 15.24 13.69 2.30
CA LEU A 546 16.18 14.77 2.04
C LEU A 546 16.60 14.70 0.57
N ASP A 547 15.93 15.50 -0.26
CA ASP A 547 16.24 15.65 -1.69
C ASP A 547 17.16 16.86 -1.95
N GLY A 548 17.07 17.88 -1.10
CA GLY A 548 17.91 19.08 -1.11
C GLY A 548 19.19 19.00 -0.27
N GLY A 549 19.63 20.14 0.24
CA GLY A 549 20.81 20.27 1.09
C GLY A 549 20.45 20.27 2.58
N LEU A 550 21.27 19.63 3.42
CA LEU A 550 21.23 19.73 4.87
C LEU A 550 22.64 20.03 5.39
N HIS A 551 22.76 21.05 6.23
CA HIS A 551 24.03 21.59 6.69
C HIS A 551 24.19 21.59 8.22
N THR A 552 23.55 20.62 8.87
CA THR A 552 23.58 20.43 10.32
C THR A 552 23.62 18.95 10.68
N THR A 553 23.77 18.61 11.96
CA THR A 553 23.79 17.22 12.44
C THR A 553 22.45 16.53 12.18
N LEU A 554 22.48 15.29 11.67
CA LEU A 554 21.32 14.41 11.49
C LEU A 554 21.40 13.22 12.44
N GLN A 555 20.38 13.06 13.29
CA GLN A 555 20.23 11.94 14.21
C GLN A 555 18.96 11.15 13.86
N VAL A 556 19.08 9.83 13.67
CA VAL A 556 17.95 8.95 13.34
C VAL A 556 17.87 7.84 14.37
N ASP A 557 16.90 7.92 15.30
CA ASP A 557 16.81 7.01 16.45
C ASP A 557 15.67 6.00 16.37
N GLY A 558 14.58 6.31 15.64
CA GLY A 558 13.39 5.44 15.56
C GLY A 558 12.61 5.50 14.24
N GLY A 559 12.97 6.40 13.32
CA GLY A 559 12.37 6.47 11.98
C GLY A 559 13.38 6.16 10.87
N GLN A 560 13.08 6.63 9.66
CA GLN A 560 13.96 6.49 8.52
C GLN A 560 14.33 7.84 7.91
N ALA A 561 15.61 8.04 7.61
CA ALA A 561 16.07 9.11 6.73
C ALA A 561 16.38 8.52 5.35
N ILE A 562 15.80 9.11 4.31
CA ILE A 562 16.08 8.82 2.90
C ILE A 562 16.85 10.01 2.36
N VAL A 563 18.16 9.87 2.18
CA VAL A 563 19.04 10.95 1.73
C VAL A 563 19.37 10.74 0.26
N ASN A 564 18.77 11.56 -0.61
CA ASN A 564 19.06 11.63 -2.04
C ASN A 564 19.91 12.86 -2.40
N GLY A 565 19.81 13.93 -1.62
CA GLY A 565 20.58 15.15 -1.77
C GLY A 565 21.92 15.13 -1.03
N LEU A 566 22.28 16.27 -0.44
CA LEU A 566 23.56 16.49 0.25
C LEU A 566 23.33 16.69 1.75
N GLN A 567 24.06 15.94 2.58
CA GLN A 567 24.10 16.11 4.02
C GLN A 567 25.54 16.34 4.49
N THR A 568 25.90 17.55 4.90
CA THR A 568 27.29 17.90 5.26
C THR A 568 27.59 17.82 6.76
N GLY A 569 26.56 17.67 7.61
CA GLY A 569 26.76 17.49 9.05
C GLY A 569 26.98 16.03 9.45
N LEU A 570 27.43 15.83 10.68
CA LEU A 570 27.58 14.50 11.28
C LEU A 570 26.25 13.74 11.19
N THR A 571 26.30 12.50 10.72
CA THR A 571 25.12 11.62 10.63
C THR A 571 25.26 10.46 11.60
N THR A 572 24.28 10.29 12.50
CA THR A 572 24.24 9.17 13.45
C THR A 572 22.92 8.41 13.35
N ILE A 573 23.01 7.11 13.10
CA ILE A 573 21.85 6.21 13.03
C ILE A 573 21.84 5.35 14.28
N GLY A 574 20.95 5.67 15.23
CA GLY A 574 20.71 4.90 16.44
C GLY A 574 20.12 3.52 16.15
N ALA A 575 20.06 2.64 17.15
CA ALA A 575 19.68 1.23 16.97
C ALA A 575 18.28 1.01 16.37
N GLY A 576 17.34 1.95 16.59
CA GLY A 576 15.99 1.92 16.00
C GLY A 576 15.87 2.68 14.67
N GLY A 577 16.94 3.35 14.21
CA GLY A 577 16.93 4.17 13.02
C GLY A 577 17.33 3.42 11.75
N LYS A 578 16.87 3.95 10.60
CA LYS A 578 17.27 3.50 9.27
C LYS A 578 17.75 4.67 8.40
N LEU A 579 18.86 4.48 7.70
CA LEU A 579 19.35 5.37 6.65
C LEU A 579 19.23 4.67 5.28
N SER A 580 18.73 5.37 4.27
CA SER A 580 18.75 4.92 2.88
C SER A 580 18.89 6.08 1.90
N GLY A 581 18.78 5.82 0.60
CA GLY A 581 18.85 6.83 -0.46
C GLY A 581 20.17 6.80 -1.22
N ALA A 582 20.31 7.65 -2.24
CA ALA A 582 21.45 7.66 -3.16
C ALA A 582 22.34 8.92 -3.08
N GLY A 583 22.19 9.70 -2.01
CA GLY A 583 22.84 10.99 -1.83
C GLY A 583 24.27 10.91 -1.29
N THR A 584 24.74 12.06 -0.81
CA THR A 584 26.06 12.21 -0.19
C THR A 584 25.92 12.66 1.26
N LEU A 585 26.61 11.99 2.18
CA LEU A 585 26.68 12.31 3.59
C LEU A 585 28.12 12.65 4.00
N ALA A 586 28.30 13.42 5.07
CA ALA A 586 29.58 13.54 5.76
C ALA A 586 29.84 12.33 6.68
N ASP A 587 30.73 12.47 7.67
CA ASP A 587 31.02 11.44 8.67
C ASP A 587 29.75 10.77 9.21
N THR A 588 29.70 9.44 9.11
CA THR A 588 28.48 8.66 9.36
C THR A 588 28.75 7.49 10.30
N THR A 589 28.01 7.44 11.41
CA THR A 589 28.04 6.33 12.38
C THR A 589 26.70 5.58 12.39
N VAL A 590 26.73 4.25 12.26
CA VAL A 590 25.53 3.41 12.14
C VAL A 590 25.51 2.33 13.21
N ALA A 591 24.63 2.51 14.20
CA ALA A 591 24.24 1.48 15.17
C ALA A 591 22.90 0.80 14.82
N GLY A 592 22.08 1.43 13.97
CA GLY A 592 20.85 0.86 13.37
C GLY A 592 21.10 0.25 11.99
N THR A 593 20.27 0.62 11.01
CA THR A 593 20.35 0.06 9.65
C THR A 593 20.81 1.11 8.63
N VAL A 594 21.71 0.73 7.71
CA VAL A 594 22.00 1.47 6.48
C VAL A 594 21.65 0.62 5.26
N ALA A 595 20.96 1.22 4.29
CA ALA A 595 20.53 0.59 3.05
C ALA A 595 20.82 1.54 1.87
N PRO A 596 22.04 1.52 1.32
CA PRO A 596 22.44 2.37 0.20
C PRO A 596 21.52 2.24 -1.01
N GLY A 597 21.27 3.37 -1.67
CA GLY A 597 20.51 3.47 -2.92
C GLY A 597 19.00 3.63 -2.74
N ASN A 598 18.34 3.79 -3.90
CA ASN A 598 16.93 3.45 -4.10
C ASN A 598 16.81 2.05 -4.76
N SER A 599 17.83 1.20 -4.54
CA SER A 599 17.78 -0.24 -4.73
C SER A 599 17.50 -0.71 -6.18
N ILE A 600 18.51 -0.82 -7.07
CA ILE A 600 19.98 -0.74 -6.85
C ILE A 600 20.53 0.69 -7.00
N GLY A 601 21.36 1.15 -6.05
CA GLY A 601 22.00 2.47 -6.11
C GLY A 601 23.31 2.61 -5.33
N THR A 602 23.83 3.83 -5.24
CA THR A 602 25.06 4.16 -4.50
C THR A 602 24.77 5.24 -3.48
N LEU A 603 25.16 5.01 -2.23
CA LEU A 603 25.19 6.02 -1.17
C LEU A 603 26.64 6.43 -0.93
N THR A 604 26.91 7.73 -0.91
CA THR A 604 28.28 8.24 -0.70
C THR A 604 28.43 8.77 0.72
N VAL A 605 29.48 8.35 1.42
CA VAL A 605 29.97 8.96 2.66
C VAL A 605 31.25 9.71 2.31
N ASP A 606 31.16 11.03 2.14
CA ASP A 606 32.29 11.92 1.96
C ASP A 606 32.97 12.26 3.31
N GLY A 607 33.52 11.20 3.92
CA GLY A 607 34.08 11.22 5.26
C GLY A 607 34.38 9.79 5.72
N ASN A 608 34.42 9.60 7.04
CA ASN A 608 34.58 8.30 7.67
C ASN A 608 33.23 7.62 7.90
N TYR A 609 33.20 6.30 7.69
CA TYR A 609 32.05 5.46 7.97
C TYR A 609 32.37 4.49 9.12
N VAL A 610 31.48 4.41 10.11
CA VAL A 610 31.61 3.48 11.23
C VAL A 610 30.31 2.69 11.39
N GLN A 611 30.36 1.37 11.15
CA GLN A 611 29.30 0.46 11.57
C GLN A 611 29.64 -0.14 12.94
N THR A 612 28.73 -0.01 13.90
CA THR A 612 28.92 -0.59 15.24
C THR A 612 28.51 -2.07 15.27
N ALA A 613 28.77 -2.75 16.40
CA ALA A 613 28.40 -4.15 16.59
C ALA A 613 26.89 -4.45 16.45
N SER A 614 26.02 -3.46 16.70
CA SER A 614 24.56 -3.60 16.48
C SER A 614 24.12 -3.19 15.07
N GLY A 615 25.02 -2.56 14.31
CA GLY A 615 24.72 -2.02 12.99
C GLY A 615 24.42 -3.11 11.96
N VAL A 616 23.57 -2.76 10.99
CA VAL A 616 23.19 -3.61 9.87
C VAL A 616 23.37 -2.85 8.55
N TYR A 617 24.19 -3.39 7.66
CA TYR A 617 24.24 -2.96 6.26
C TYR A 617 23.33 -3.89 5.44
N GLU A 618 22.23 -3.35 4.90
CA GLU A 618 21.39 -4.01 3.90
C GLU A 618 21.93 -3.71 2.49
N ALA A 619 22.23 -4.76 1.72
CA ALA A 619 22.66 -4.63 0.33
C ALA A 619 21.80 -5.50 -0.59
N GLU A 620 21.20 -4.90 -1.60
CA GLU A 620 20.54 -5.65 -2.66
C GLU A 620 21.53 -6.09 -3.74
N LEU A 621 21.39 -7.34 -4.20
CA LEU A 621 22.15 -7.90 -5.30
C LEU A 621 21.24 -8.07 -6.52
N ALA A 622 21.79 -7.89 -7.73
CA ALA A 622 21.14 -8.26 -8.97
C ALA A 622 21.86 -9.35 -9.75
N ALA A 623 21.06 -10.09 -10.52
CA ALA A 623 21.53 -11.19 -11.36
C ALA A 623 22.52 -10.76 -12.45
N ASN A 624 22.53 -9.49 -12.84
CA ASN A 624 23.48 -8.92 -13.81
C ASN A 624 24.86 -8.58 -13.20
N GLY A 625 25.04 -8.70 -11.87
CA GLY A 625 26.29 -8.39 -11.17
C GLY A 625 26.36 -6.99 -10.56
N SER A 626 25.33 -6.15 -10.73
CA SER A 626 25.21 -4.92 -9.95
C SER A 626 24.72 -5.22 -8.54
N ALA A 627 25.08 -4.34 -7.60
CA ALA A 627 24.61 -4.38 -6.22
C ALA A 627 24.59 -2.96 -5.65
N ASP A 628 23.89 -2.78 -4.53
CA ASP A 628 23.99 -1.56 -3.75
C ASP A 628 25.42 -1.33 -3.29
N LEU A 629 25.87 -0.08 -3.43
CA LEU A 629 27.25 0.33 -3.13
C LEU A 629 27.27 1.41 -2.05
N LEU A 630 28.00 1.15 -0.96
CA LEU A 630 28.43 2.17 -0.02
C LEU A 630 29.81 2.70 -0.43
N ARG A 631 29.87 3.95 -0.90
CA ARG A 631 31.13 4.59 -1.34
C ARG A 631 31.63 5.56 -0.27
N VAL A 632 32.74 5.22 0.37
CA VAL A 632 33.35 6.00 1.46
C VAL A 632 34.64 6.66 0.95
N THR A 633 34.79 7.98 1.11
CA THR A 633 36.02 8.68 0.69
C THR A 633 37.12 8.58 1.74
N GLY A 634 36.78 8.58 3.03
CA GLY A 634 37.66 8.31 4.17
C GLY A 634 37.80 6.82 4.50
N SER A 635 38.01 6.51 5.79
CA SER A 635 38.10 5.13 6.26
C SER A 635 36.72 4.53 6.58
N ALA A 636 36.57 3.21 6.40
CA ALA A 636 35.38 2.46 6.79
C ALA A 636 35.71 1.44 7.89
N THR A 637 35.10 1.57 9.07
CA THR A 637 35.18 0.60 10.16
C THR A 637 33.96 -0.31 10.14
N LEU A 638 34.17 -1.63 10.05
CA LEU A 638 33.12 -2.63 9.88
C LEU A 638 33.00 -3.56 11.10
N ASP A 639 31.77 -3.74 11.58
CA ASP A 639 31.35 -4.70 12.61
C ASP A 639 29.89 -5.12 12.32
N GLY A 640 29.24 -5.87 13.21
CA GLY A 640 27.81 -6.16 13.13
C GLY A 640 27.42 -7.05 11.95
N THR A 641 26.32 -6.74 11.27
CA THR A 641 25.73 -7.62 10.26
C THR A 641 25.74 -7.01 8.85
N LEU A 642 26.13 -7.80 7.86
CA LEU A 642 25.80 -7.57 6.45
C LEU A 642 24.62 -8.48 6.09
N ARG A 643 23.52 -7.89 5.60
CA ARG A 643 22.31 -8.62 5.19
C ARG A 643 22.05 -8.41 3.71
N LEU A 644 21.91 -9.52 2.99
CA LEU A 644 21.75 -9.50 1.54
C LEU A 644 20.29 -9.72 1.15
N PHE A 645 19.86 -8.95 0.16
CA PHE A 645 18.57 -9.10 -0.51
C PHE A 645 18.78 -9.48 -1.97
N ALA A 646 17.81 -10.22 -2.52
CA ALA A 646 17.85 -10.69 -3.89
C ALA A 646 16.78 -9.95 -4.72
N SER A 647 17.21 -9.20 -5.73
CA SER A 647 16.31 -8.82 -6.83
C SER A 647 15.99 -10.04 -7.71
N ALA A 648 14.94 -9.94 -8.54
CA ALA A 648 14.52 -11.04 -9.39
C ALA A 648 15.61 -11.43 -10.41
N GLY A 649 15.99 -12.71 -10.46
CA GLY A 649 16.91 -13.24 -11.46
C GLY A 649 17.71 -14.45 -10.99
N GLN A 650 18.71 -14.88 -11.77
CA GLN A 650 19.59 -16.02 -11.47
C GLN A 650 20.99 -15.55 -11.06
N TYR A 651 21.46 -16.00 -9.90
CA TYR A 651 22.73 -15.61 -9.28
C TYR A 651 23.82 -16.65 -9.56
N ARG A 652 24.73 -16.36 -10.48
CA ARG A 652 25.60 -17.40 -11.04
C ARG A 652 26.80 -17.72 -10.14
N LEU A 653 27.19 -18.99 -10.07
CA LEU A 653 28.49 -19.37 -9.51
C LEU A 653 29.60 -18.67 -10.30
N GLY A 654 30.60 -18.14 -9.59
CA GLY A 654 31.70 -17.34 -10.15
C GLY A 654 31.38 -15.84 -10.28
N GLN A 655 30.15 -15.41 -10.01
CA GLN A 655 29.78 -14.00 -10.00
C GLN A 655 30.38 -13.27 -8.80
N SER A 656 30.76 -12.00 -8.99
CA SER A 656 31.30 -11.16 -7.92
C SER A 656 30.55 -9.84 -7.82
N TYR A 657 30.40 -9.34 -6.61
CA TYR A 657 29.79 -8.05 -6.27
C TYR A 657 30.77 -7.18 -5.51
N THR A 658 30.74 -5.87 -5.75
CA THR A 658 31.43 -4.88 -4.92
C THR A 658 30.36 -4.13 -4.14
N LEU A 659 30.43 -4.17 -2.81
CA LEU A 659 29.42 -3.59 -1.92
C LEU A 659 29.94 -2.36 -1.19
N LEU A 660 31.25 -2.28 -0.96
CA LEU A 660 31.84 -1.12 -0.28
C LEU A 660 33.18 -0.74 -0.89
N THR A 661 33.42 0.56 -1.01
CA THR A 661 34.75 1.13 -1.32
C THR A 661 35.10 2.16 -0.25
N ALA A 662 36.37 2.23 0.14
CA ALA A 662 36.86 3.15 1.17
C ALA A 662 38.24 3.71 0.78
N GLY A 663 38.30 5.01 0.44
CA GLY A 663 39.53 5.67 -0.01
C GLY A 663 40.63 5.70 1.05
N GLY A 664 40.26 5.88 2.32
CA GLY A 664 41.14 5.82 3.50
C GLY A 664 41.40 4.41 4.03
N GLY A 665 40.81 3.38 3.40
CA GLY A 665 40.98 1.97 3.76
C GLY A 665 39.85 1.41 4.64
N ILE A 666 39.84 0.08 4.76
CA ILE A 666 38.85 -0.67 5.55
C ILE A 666 39.51 -1.23 6.82
N ASP A 667 38.90 -0.97 7.98
CA ASP A 667 39.23 -1.58 9.26
C ASP A 667 38.09 -2.47 9.76
N GLY A 668 38.40 -3.57 10.45
CA GLY A 668 37.39 -4.54 10.91
C GLY A 668 36.77 -5.43 9.82
N ARG A 669 35.72 -6.16 10.18
CA ARG A 669 34.98 -7.13 9.35
C ARG A 669 33.54 -7.24 9.87
N PHE A 670 32.58 -7.50 8.99
CA PHE A 670 31.23 -7.88 9.43
C PHE A 670 31.30 -9.16 10.27
N ALA A 671 30.74 -9.11 11.48
CA ALA A 671 30.67 -10.25 12.39
C ALA A 671 29.70 -11.34 11.89
N THR A 672 28.63 -10.92 11.22
CA THR A 672 27.61 -11.82 10.66
C THR A 672 27.31 -11.48 9.20
N LEU A 673 27.14 -12.52 8.38
CA LEU A 673 26.63 -12.42 7.01
C LEU A 673 25.28 -13.15 6.94
N ASP A 674 24.20 -12.41 6.72
CA ASP A 674 22.85 -12.95 6.54
C ASP A 674 22.53 -13.11 5.05
N THR A 675 22.45 -14.37 4.60
CA THR A 675 22.16 -14.78 3.21
C THR A 675 20.83 -15.51 3.10
N ARG A 676 19.90 -15.38 4.06
CA ARG A 676 18.63 -16.14 4.07
C ARG A 676 17.75 -15.91 2.84
N ALA A 677 17.95 -14.80 2.13
CA ALA A 677 17.27 -14.51 0.86
C ALA A 677 17.71 -15.43 -0.30
N PHE A 678 18.80 -16.19 -0.13
CA PHE A 678 19.40 -17.02 -1.18
C PHE A 678 19.36 -18.51 -0.82
N SER A 679 19.43 -19.36 -1.85
CA SER A 679 19.56 -20.80 -1.66
C SER A 679 20.83 -21.15 -0.86
N PRO A 680 20.77 -22.12 0.07
CA PRO A 680 21.97 -22.62 0.77
C PRO A 680 22.96 -23.35 -0.15
N PHE A 681 22.59 -23.67 -1.39
CA PHE A 681 23.53 -24.19 -2.40
C PHE A 681 24.43 -23.10 -2.98
N LEU A 682 24.07 -21.83 -2.81
CA LEU A 682 24.93 -20.69 -3.07
C LEU A 682 25.56 -20.23 -1.75
N ARG A 683 26.88 -20.08 -1.75
CA ARG A 683 27.61 -19.46 -0.66
C ARG A 683 28.23 -18.16 -1.13
N PHE A 684 28.02 -17.12 -0.36
CA PHE A 684 28.64 -15.83 -0.58
C PHE A 684 29.91 -15.77 0.26
N LEU A 685 31.06 -15.72 -0.40
CA LEU A 685 32.36 -15.58 0.25
C LEU A 685 32.74 -14.09 0.33
N PRO A 686 32.92 -13.54 1.56
CA PRO A 686 33.49 -12.22 1.77
C PRO A 686 34.90 -12.07 1.19
N ASP A 687 35.11 -11.06 0.35
CA ASP A 687 36.41 -10.66 -0.20
C ASP A 687 36.78 -9.28 0.36
N TYR A 688 37.71 -9.26 1.31
CA TYR A 688 38.19 -8.05 1.97
C TYR A 688 39.55 -7.64 1.39
N ARG A 689 39.58 -6.46 0.76
CA ARG A 689 40.79 -5.82 0.22
C ARG A 689 41.08 -4.54 1.01
N THR A 690 42.22 -3.91 0.72
CA THR A 690 42.66 -2.69 1.43
C THR A 690 41.67 -1.53 1.36
N SER A 691 41.02 -1.33 0.19
CA SER A 691 40.12 -0.20 -0.07
C SER A 691 38.78 -0.61 -0.68
N ALA A 692 38.46 -1.90 -0.67
CA ALA A 692 37.22 -2.42 -1.23
C ALA A 692 36.78 -3.71 -0.52
N PHE A 693 35.47 -3.88 -0.39
CA PHE A 693 34.84 -5.10 0.09
C PHE A 693 33.80 -5.58 -0.92
N GLY A 694 33.83 -6.88 -1.17
CA GLY A 694 32.93 -7.53 -2.11
C GLY A 694 32.54 -8.94 -1.68
N LEU A 695 31.70 -9.57 -2.49
CA LEU A 695 31.25 -10.95 -2.33
C LEU A 695 31.52 -11.73 -3.61
N SER A 696 32.01 -12.96 -3.48
CA SER A 696 32.05 -13.93 -4.58
C SER A 696 31.03 -15.04 -4.35
N VAL A 697 30.24 -15.35 -5.36
CA VAL A 697 29.27 -16.45 -5.34
C VAL A 697 29.99 -17.75 -5.67
N VAL A 698 30.03 -18.67 -4.70
CA VAL A 698 30.63 -20.00 -4.85
C VAL A 698 29.65 -21.07 -4.39
N ARG A 699 30.05 -22.34 -4.50
CA ARG A 699 29.24 -23.45 -4.01
C ARG A 699 29.10 -23.43 -2.48
N GLY A 700 27.88 -23.61 -2.02
CA GLY A 700 27.53 -23.77 -0.62
C GLY A 700 27.38 -25.24 -0.23
N MET A 701 26.22 -25.57 0.33
CA MET A 701 25.84 -26.95 0.62
C MET A 701 25.91 -27.80 -0.66
N ALA A 702 26.39 -29.04 -0.56
CA ALA A 702 26.37 -29.96 -1.70
C ALA A 702 24.92 -30.34 -2.05
N LEU A 703 24.61 -30.45 -3.35
CA LEU A 703 23.28 -30.86 -3.81
C LEU A 703 22.94 -32.27 -3.30
N ALA A 704 23.94 -33.17 -3.26
CA ALA A 704 23.81 -34.53 -2.72
C ALA A 704 23.42 -34.59 -1.24
N ASP A 705 23.75 -33.57 -0.44
CA ASP A 705 23.44 -33.54 1.00
C ASP A 705 21.97 -33.19 1.26
N ALA A 706 21.29 -32.56 0.31
CA ALA A 706 19.85 -32.30 0.41
C ALA A 706 19.02 -33.55 0.11
N ALA A 707 19.59 -34.52 -0.62
CA ALA A 707 18.92 -35.71 -1.10
C ALA A 707 18.47 -36.65 0.02
N ARG A 708 17.29 -37.27 -0.17
CA ARG A 708 16.70 -38.24 0.78
C ARG A 708 16.73 -39.67 0.27
N THR A 709 16.77 -39.87 -1.04
CA THR A 709 16.81 -41.19 -1.68
C THR A 709 18.14 -41.46 -2.38
N PRO A 710 18.51 -42.74 -2.60
CA PRO A 710 19.67 -43.11 -3.43
C PRO A 710 19.68 -42.43 -4.82
N ASN A 711 18.58 -42.42 -5.55
CA ASN A 711 18.45 -41.81 -6.88
C ASN A 711 18.66 -40.28 -6.80
N GLN A 712 18.05 -39.62 -5.81
CA GLN A 712 18.26 -38.18 -5.59
C GLN A 712 19.72 -37.86 -5.27
N ARG A 713 20.37 -38.71 -4.44
CA ARG A 713 21.77 -38.54 -4.04
C ARG A 713 22.70 -38.77 -5.22
N ALA A 714 22.40 -39.74 -6.08
CA ALA A 714 23.14 -40.03 -7.30
C ALA A 714 23.12 -38.82 -8.26
N VAL A 715 21.93 -38.26 -8.49
CA VAL A 715 21.76 -37.03 -9.28
C VAL A 715 22.47 -35.83 -8.63
N GLY A 716 22.22 -35.56 -7.35
CA GLY A 716 22.89 -34.47 -6.64
C GLY A 716 24.42 -34.56 -6.72
N ALA A 717 24.97 -35.75 -6.50
CA ALA A 717 26.41 -35.99 -6.57
C ALA A 717 26.98 -35.87 -8.00
N ALA A 718 26.19 -36.21 -9.02
CA ALA A 718 26.59 -35.99 -10.41
C ALA A 718 26.65 -34.49 -10.75
N ALA A 719 25.68 -33.71 -10.27
CA ALA A 719 25.68 -32.25 -10.41
C ALA A 719 26.84 -31.61 -9.63
N ASP A 720 27.12 -32.08 -8.42
CA ASP A 720 28.24 -31.61 -7.60
C ASP A 720 29.62 -31.85 -8.24
N ARG A 721 29.75 -32.75 -9.22
CA ARG A 721 31.01 -32.98 -9.96
C ARG A 721 31.14 -32.16 -11.24
N ALA A 722 30.06 -31.52 -11.72
CA ALA A 722 30.09 -30.69 -12.92
C ALA A 722 30.99 -29.46 -12.71
N ALA A 723 31.43 -28.79 -13.79
CA ALA A 723 32.16 -27.52 -13.66
C ALA A 723 31.22 -26.39 -13.19
N ASP A 724 31.74 -25.33 -12.56
CA ASP A 724 30.91 -24.20 -12.11
C ASP A 724 30.12 -23.54 -13.26
N SER A 725 30.64 -23.60 -14.49
CA SER A 725 29.97 -23.09 -15.69
C SER A 725 28.88 -24.01 -16.25
N ASP A 726 28.67 -25.19 -15.67
CA ASP A 726 27.67 -26.16 -16.15
C ASP A 726 26.24 -25.60 -15.99
N PRO A 727 25.42 -25.58 -17.06
CA PRO A 727 24.07 -25.02 -17.00
C PRO A 727 23.12 -25.73 -16.03
N MET A 728 23.24 -27.05 -15.88
CA MET A 728 22.40 -27.83 -14.96
C MET A 728 22.76 -27.50 -13.52
N LEU A 729 24.06 -27.50 -13.19
CA LEU A 729 24.53 -27.08 -11.87
C LEU A 729 24.08 -25.65 -11.53
N GLN A 730 24.25 -24.70 -12.46
CA GLN A 730 23.85 -23.31 -12.26
C GLN A 730 22.35 -23.17 -11.94
N THR A 731 21.51 -24.00 -12.58
CA THR A 731 20.06 -24.02 -12.35
C THR A 731 19.72 -24.64 -11.00
N LEU A 732 20.29 -25.82 -10.67
CA LEU A 732 20.03 -26.52 -9.42
C LEU A 732 20.53 -25.72 -8.20
N ALA A 733 21.65 -25.02 -8.32
CA ALA A 733 22.19 -24.19 -7.25
C ALA A 733 21.28 -22.99 -6.89
N GLN A 734 20.37 -22.54 -7.77
CA GLN A 734 19.39 -21.49 -7.43
C GLN A 734 18.27 -21.98 -6.51
N MET A 735 18.01 -23.29 -6.47
CA MET A 735 16.83 -23.84 -5.81
C MET A 735 17.02 -23.94 -4.31
N PHE A 736 15.98 -23.76 -3.52
CA PHE A 736 16.02 -24.18 -2.12
C PHE A 736 15.93 -25.72 -2.03
N PRO A 737 16.43 -26.35 -0.94
CA PRO A 737 16.46 -27.81 -0.81
C PRO A 737 15.11 -28.49 -1.09
N ALA A 738 13.99 -27.90 -0.66
CA ALA A 738 12.65 -28.45 -0.93
C ALA A 738 12.28 -28.47 -2.42
N GLN A 739 12.78 -27.53 -3.21
CA GLN A 739 12.56 -27.45 -4.66
C GLN A 739 13.51 -28.38 -5.44
N ALA A 740 14.72 -28.61 -4.91
CA ALA A 740 15.72 -29.45 -5.57
C ALA A 740 15.37 -30.95 -5.55
N LEU A 741 14.70 -31.44 -4.50
CA LEU A 741 14.30 -32.85 -4.38
C LEU A 741 13.47 -33.38 -5.57
N PRO A 742 12.32 -32.77 -5.95
CA PRO A 742 11.57 -33.22 -7.12
C PRO A 742 12.34 -33.00 -8.44
N ALA A 743 13.25 -32.02 -8.49
CA ALA A 743 14.12 -31.85 -9.66
C ALA A 743 15.10 -33.03 -9.80
N PHE A 744 15.67 -33.51 -8.70
CA PHE A 744 16.54 -34.69 -8.71
C PHE A 744 15.79 -35.95 -9.14
N ASP A 745 14.56 -36.15 -8.62
CA ASP A 745 13.69 -37.25 -9.03
C ASP A 745 13.37 -37.20 -10.54
N ALA A 746 13.03 -36.01 -11.04
CA ALA A 746 12.74 -35.82 -12.46
C ALA A 746 13.97 -36.11 -13.34
N LEU A 747 15.18 -35.75 -12.89
CA LEU A 747 16.44 -35.93 -13.61
C LEU A 747 16.97 -37.38 -13.58
N SER A 748 16.53 -38.23 -12.65
CA SER A 748 17.08 -39.58 -12.46
C SER A 748 16.91 -40.47 -13.69
N GLY A 749 15.75 -40.44 -14.34
CA GLY A 749 15.44 -41.36 -15.44
C GLY A 749 15.16 -42.79 -14.98
N GLU A 750 14.68 -42.95 -13.75
CA GLU A 750 14.41 -44.26 -13.15
C GLU A 750 13.48 -45.16 -13.96
N LEU A 751 12.63 -44.62 -14.84
CA LEU A 751 11.81 -45.42 -15.75
C LEU A 751 12.64 -46.34 -16.67
N HIS A 752 13.85 -45.94 -17.09
CA HIS A 752 14.72 -46.81 -17.90
C HIS A 752 15.10 -48.10 -17.16
N ALA A 753 15.30 -48.01 -15.85
CA ALA A 753 15.57 -49.17 -15.00
C ALA A 753 14.27 -49.89 -14.60
N SER A 754 13.19 -49.18 -14.28
CA SER A 754 11.89 -49.78 -13.95
C SER A 754 11.27 -50.56 -15.11
N ALA A 755 11.52 -50.14 -16.36
CA ALA A 755 11.07 -50.87 -17.55
C ALA A 755 11.66 -52.29 -17.60
N GLN A 756 12.92 -52.47 -17.18
CA GLN A 756 13.55 -53.78 -17.11
C GLN A 756 12.83 -54.70 -16.12
N ALA A 757 12.39 -54.17 -14.97
CA ALA A 757 11.60 -54.92 -13.99
C ALA A 757 10.26 -55.36 -14.58
N ALA A 758 9.54 -54.46 -15.28
CA ALA A 758 8.27 -54.81 -15.92
C ALA A 758 8.44 -55.90 -16.99
N LEU A 759 9.44 -55.81 -17.86
CA LEU A 759 9.68 -56.82 -18.90
C LEU A 759 10.01 -58.20 -18.30
N ILE A 760 10.79 -58.24 -17.22
CA ILE A 760 11.08 -59.49 -16.51
C ILE A 760 9.81 -60.04 -15.85
N ALA A 761 9.01 -59.19 -15.20
CA ALA A 761 7.75 -59.59 -14.58
C ALA A 761 6.76 -60.16 -15.60
N ASP A 762 6.52 -59.44 -16.70
CA ASP A 762 5.56 -59.80 -17.75
C ASP A 762 5.98 -61.05 -18.54
N SER A 763 7.29 -61.33 -18.63
CA SER A 763 7.80 -62.54 -19.29
C SER A 763 7.21 -63.85 -18.73
N ARG A 764 6.64 -63.83 -17.52
CA ARG A 764 5.95 -64.96 -16.92
C ARG A 764 4.74 -65.43 -17.73
N HIS A 765 4.00 -64.51 -18.35
CA HIS A 765 2.74 -64.86 -19.01
C HIS A 765 2.97 -65.77 -20.22
N LEU A 766 4.09 -65.59 -20.92
CA LEU A 766 4.51 -66.44 -22.03
C LEU A 766 4.91 -67.83 -21.54
N ARG A 767 5.63 -67.91 -20.41
CA ARG A 767 5.95 -69.18 -19.74
C ARG A 767 4.69 -69.90 -19.28
N ASP A 768 3.76 -69.19 -18.65
CA ASP A 768 2.51 -69.74 -18.12
C ASP A 768 1.63 -70.26 -19.29
N ALA A 769 1.56 -69.53 -20.41
CA ALA A 769 0.89 -69.98 -21.64
C ALA A 769 1.50 -71.28 -22.20
N ALA A 770 2.83 -71.32 -22.32
CA ALA A 770 3.56 -72.50 -22.79
C ALA A 770 3.38 -73.72 -21.88
N LEU A 771 3.44 -73.53 -20.55
CA LEU A 771 3.25 -74.60 -19.58
C LEU A 771 1.81 -75.10 -19.54
N ALA A 772 0.81 -74.22 -19.66
CA ALA A 772 -0.59 -74.62 -19.76
C ALA A 772 -0.85 -75.49 -21.01
N ARG A 773 -0.22 -75.16 -22.14
CA ARG A 773 -0.28 -76.01 -23.36
C ARG A 773 0.51 -77.30 -23.23
N ALA A 774 1.66 -77.27 -22.57
CA ALA A 774 2.44 -78.45 -22.24
C ALA A 774 1.68 -79.41 -21.29
N GLN A 775 0.77 -78.89 -20.46
CA GLN A 775 -0.10 -79.64 -19.54
C GLN A 775 -1.40 -80.17 -20.17
N ALA A 776 -1.92 -79.54 -21.24
CA ALA A 776 -3.09 -80.07 -21.92
C ALA A 776 -2.85 -81.56 -22.29
N GLY A 777 -3.82 -82.46 -22.17
CA GLY A 777 -3.57 -83.91 -22.29
C GLY A 777 -3.65 -84.72 -21.00
N GLU A 778 -3.77 -84.08 -19.83
CA GLU A 778 -3.79 -84.75 -18.52
C GLU A 778 -5.19 -84.81 -17.84
N GLY A 779 -6.17 -84.02 -18.31
CA GLY A 779 -7.54 -83.95 -17.76
C GLY A 779 -8.66 -84.46 -18.69
N ALA A 780 -9.92 -84.48 -18.23
CA ALA A 780 -11.04 -85.14 -18.95
C ALA A 780 -11.37 -84.59 -20.36
N PHE A 781 -10.83 -83.44 -20.73
CA PHE A 781 -11.05 -82.82 -22.05
C PHE A 781 -10.17 -83.40 -23.16
N ASP A 782 -9.09 -84.10 -22.78
CA ASP A 782 -8.08 -84.69 -23.68
C ASP A 782 -7.84 -86.18 -23.41
N ALA A 783 -8.79 -86.89 -22.79
CA ALA A 783 -8.76 -88.34 -22.65
C ALA A 783 -8.98 -89.03 -24.01
N ALA A 784 -8.01 -88.91 -24.91
CA ALA A 784 -7.89 -89.74 -26.11
C ALA A 784 -7.29 -91.10 -25.74
N VAL A 785 -7.59 -92.10 -26.57
CA VAL A 785 -7.13 -93.49 -26.44
C VAL A 785 -5.59 -93.52 -26.43
N GLU A 786 -5.00 -94.30 -25.51
CA GLU A 786 -3.54 -94.53 -25.51
C GLU A 786 -3.06 -94.99 -26.91
N GLY A 787 -2.11 -94.25 -27.51
CA GLY A 787 -1.42 -94.66 -28.75
C GLY A 787 -1.69 -93.82 -30.01
N GLU A 788 -2.59 -92.83 -29.99
CA GLU A 788 -2.84 -91.95 -31.15
C GLU A 788 -1.97 -90.68 -31.14
N ALA A 789 -1.49 -90.30 -32.33
CA ALA A 789 -0.80 -89.03 -32.55
C ALA A 789 -1.83 -87.96 -32.93
N GLN A 790 -1.67 -86.73 -32.40
CA GLN A 790 -2.65 -85.66 -32.54
C GLN A 790 -1.95 -84.31 -32.66
N GLY A 791 -2.35 -83.53 -33.66
CA GLY A 791 -1.95 -82.12 -33.75
C GLY A 791 -2.99 -81.20 -33.15
N THR A 792 -2.56 -80.08 -32.59
CA THR A 792 -3.43 -79.04 -32.06
C THR A 792 -2.90 -77.66 -32.42
N ALA A 793 -3.73 -76.87 -33.10
CA ALA A 793 -3.48 -75.46 -33.34
C ALA A 793 -4.25 -74.64 -32.29
N TRP A 794 -3.66 -73.56 -31.80
CA TRP A 794 -4.28 -72.73 -30.78
C TRP A 794 -3.96 -71.25 -30.98
N VAL A 795 -4.91 -70.42 -30.55
CA VAL A 795 -4.77 -68.95 -30.47
C VAL A 795 -5.10 -68.54 -29.05
N GLU A 796 -4.29 -67.68 -28.46
CA GLU A 796 -4.48 -67.13 -27.13
C GLU A 796 -4.41 -65.61 -27.15
N LEU A 797 -5.44 -64.98 -26.59
CA LEU A 797 -5.49 -63.56 -26.32
C LEU A 797 -5.18 -63.36 -24.84
N LEU A 798 -4.21 -62.49 -24.55
CA LEU A 798 -3.75 -62.13 -23.21
C LEU A 798 -4.01 -60.65 -22.98
N ARG A 799 -4.58 -60.31 -21.81
CA ARG A 799 -4.57 -58.96 -21.24
C ARG A 799 -3.87 -59.05 -19.91
N THR A 800 -2.79 -58.29 -19.75
CA THR A 800 -1.96 -58.24 -18.54
C THR A 800 -2.05 -56.86 -17.93
N GLY A 801 -1.84 -56.78 -16.62
CA GLY A 801 -1.77 -55.51 -15.93
C GLY A 801 -1.49 -55.66 -14.46
N GLY A 802 -0.71 -54.72 -13.96
CA GLY A 802 -0.18 -54.80 -12.62
C GLY A 802 0.49 -53.52 -12.19
N LYS A 803 1.10 -53.60 -11.02
CA LYS A 803 1.92 -52.55 -10.44
C LYS A 803 3.10 -53.14 -9.69
N LEU A 804 4.23 -52.48 -9.81
CA LEU A 804 5.39 -52.63 -8.95
C LEU A 804 5.36 -51.47 -7.95
N ASP A 805 5.22 -51.77 -6.67
CA ASP A 805 5.07 -50.77 -5.60
C ASP A 805 6.41 -50.05 -5.33
N ALA A 806 6.32 -48.77 -4.96
CA ALA A 806 7.50 -47.95 -4.64
C ALA A 806 8.27 -48.49 -3.42
N ASP A 807 9.60 -48.30 -3.42
CA ASP A 807 10.50 -48.76 -2.35
C ASP A 807 11.06 -47.63 -1.47
N GLY A 808 10.56 -46.41 -1.68
CA GLY A 808 11.08 -45.19 -1.06
C GLY A 808 12.25 -44.56 -1.81
N ASN A 809 12.79 -45.21 -2.85
CA ASN A 809 13.78 -44.68 -3.77
C ASN A 809 13.18 -44.42 -5.16
N ALA A 810 12.69 -45.47 -5.81
CA ALA A 810 12.00 -45.43 -7.09
C ALA A 810 10.48 -45.35 -6.87
N ALA A 811 9.81 -44.60 -7.73
CA ALA A 811 8.36 -44.47 -7.69
C ALA A 811 7.65 -45.76 -8.16
N ARG A 812 6.34 -45.84 -7.86
CA ARG A 812 5.49 -46.95 -8.31
C ARG A 812 5.44 -46.96 -9.84
N LEU A 813 5.60 -48.16 -10.42
CA LEU A 813 5.37 -48.41 -11.83
C LEU A 813 4.03 -49.11 -11.99
N ASP A 814 3.12 -48.53 -12.77
CA ASP A 814 1.90 -49.18 -13.23
C ASP A 814 2.15 -49.70 -14.66
N HIS A 815 1.78 -50.95 -14.97
CA HIS A 815 1.93 -51.53 -16.31
C HIS A 815 0.64 -52.22 -16.76
N ASP A 816 0.36 -52.14 -18.06
CA ASP A 816 -0.74 -52.86 -18.68
C ASP A 816 -0.43 -53.17 -20.14
N GLY A 817 -0.89 -54.32 -20.63
CA GLY A 817 -0.57 -54.74 -21.99
C GLY A 817 -1.48 -55.83 -22.52
N ASP A 818 -1.39 -56.03 -23.82
CA ASP A 818 -2.14 -57.03 -24.57
C ASP A 818 -1.19 -57.87 -25.42
N ALA A 819 -1.45 -59.16 -25.55
CA ALA A 819 -0.68 -60.02 -26.43
C ALA A 819 -1.56 -61.05 -27.14
N THR A 820 -1.24 -61.31 -28.40
CA THR A 820 -1.84 -62.38 -29.20
C THR A 820 -0.80 -63.42 -29.53
N LEU A 821 -1.01 -64.64 -29.05
CA LEU A 821 -0.16 -65.79 -29.30
C LEU A 821 -0.86 -66.76 -30.24
N VAL A 822 -0.11 -67.31 -31.19
CA VAL A 822 -0.56 -68.39 -32.09
C VAL A 822 0.45 -69.51 -32.00
N GLY A 823 -0.03 -70.72 -31.76
CA GLY A 823 0.84 -71.87 -31.60
C GLY A 823 0.28 -73.15 -32.20
N TYR A 824 1.17 -74.12 -32.29
CA TYR A 824 0.90 -75.46 -32.75
C TYR A 824 1.68 -76.43 -31.88
N ASP A 825 1.03 -77.48 -31.39
CA ASP A 825 1.70 -78.61 -30.76
C ASP A 825 1.26 -79.94 -31.35
N TYR A 826 2.19 -80.89 -31.28
CA TYR A 826 1.99 -82.25 -31.74
C TYR A 826 2.27 -83.21 -30.60
N ARG A 827 1.30 -84.09 -30.32
CA ARG A 827 1.47 -85.23 -29.42
C ARG A 827 1.82 -86.46 -30.24
N PHE A 828 2.96 -87.06 -29.93
CA PHE A 828 3.42 -88.31 -30.52
C PHE A 828 2.82 -89.51 -29.78
N ALA A 829 2.69 -90.64 -30.48
CA ALA A 829 2.14 -91.88 -29.92
C ALA A 829 2.91 -92.41 -28.68
N ASN A 830 4.19 -92.03 -28.53
CA ASN A 830 5.03 -92.36 -27.38
C ASN A 830 4.87 -91.41 -26.18
N GLY A 831 3.85 -90.55 -26.20
CA GLY A 831 3.50 -89.65 -25.10
C GLY A 831 4.17 -88.27 -25.14
N TRP A 832 5.21 -88.08 -25.97
CA TRP A 832 5.87 -86.77 -26.08
C TRP A 832 4.92 -85.76 -26.70
N ARG A 833 4.91 -84.54 -26.16
CA ARG A 833 4.33 -83.37 -26.81
C ARG A 833 5.43 -82.37 -27.11
N ILE A 834 5.44 -81.84 -28.32
CA ILE A 834 6.35 -80.76 -28.72
C ILE A 834 5.51 -79.68 -29.39
N GLY A 835 5.68 -78.45 -28.96
CA GLY A 835 4.97 -77.30 -29.50
C GLY A 835 5.86 -76.10 -29.73
N ALA A 836 5.41 -75.24 -30.62
CA ALA A 836 5.99 -73.94 -30.87
C ALA A 836 4.89 -72.89 -30.96
N PHE A 837 5.19 -71.66 -30.54
CA PHE A 837 4.29 -70.53 -30.67
C PHE A 837 5.05 -69.28 -31.04
N GLY A 838 4.37 -68.37 -31.74
CA GLY A 838 4.81 -67.01 -31.98
C GLY A 838 3.72 -66.04 -31.60
N GLY A 839 4.09 -64.79 -31.32
CA GLY A 839 3.10 -63.79 -30.97
C GLY A 839 3.62 -62.37 -31.03
N VAL A 840 2.69 -61.43 -30.93
CA VAL A 840 2.96 -60.01 -30.83
C VAL A 840 2.18 -59.45 -29.65
N GLY A 841 2.68 -58.41 -29.03
CA GLY A 841 1.99 -57.70 -27.96
C GLY A 841 2.49 -56.27 -27.82
N ASP A 842 1.67 -55.46 -27.18
CA ASP A 842 1.97 -54.08 -26.82
C ASP A 842 1.74 -53.90 -25.31
N ALA A 843 2.56 -53.06 -24.69
CA ALA A 843 2.42 -52.72 -23.28
C ALA A 843 2.72 -51.24 -23.04
N ARG A 844 2.01 -50.65 -22.08
CA ARG A 844 2.28 -49.31 -21.58
C ARG A 844 2.78 -49.40 -20.15
N LEU A 845 3.83 -48.65 -19.86
CA LEU A 845 4.42 -48.49 -18.53
C LEU A 845 4.26 -47.02 -18.10
N ASP A 846 3.82 -46.77 -16.88
CA ASP A 846 3.54 -45.42 -16.36
C ASP A 846 4.15 -45.25 -14.95
N VAL A 847 5.01 -44.23 -14.80
CA VAL A 847 5.51 -43.74 -13.50
C VAL A 847 4.96 -42.33 -13.28
N ARG A 848 3.74 -42.26 -12.77
CA ARG A 848 2.99 -41.00 -12.59
C ARG A 848 3.74 -39.96 -11.75
N ASP A 849 4.36 -40.39 -10.65
CA ASP A 849 5.09 -39.50 -9.73
C ASP A 849 6.40 -38.95 -10.34
N ARG A 850 6.76 -39.41 -11.55
CA ARG A 850 7.89 -38.91 -12.36
C ARG A 850 7.46 -38.35 -13.70
N ALA A 851 6.15 -38.27 -13.99
CA ALA A 851 5.60 -37.86 -15.28
C ALA A 851 6.33 -38.53 -16.48
N SER A 852 6.55 -39.84 -16.35
CA SER A 852 7.35 -40.64 -17.28
C SER A 852 6.52 -41.84 -17.74
N GLU A 853 6.56 -42.13 -19.04
CA GLU A 853 5.82 -43.24 -19.65
C GLU A 853 6.66 -43.96 -20.70
N ALA A 854 6.35 -45.24 -20.92
CA ALA A 854 6.95 -46.04 -21.97
C ALA A 854 5.89 -46.82 -22.73
N GLU A 855 6.03 -46.90 -24.05
CA GLU A 855 5.33 -47.85 -24.90
C GLU A 855 6.32 -48.95 -25.31
N VAL A 856 5.90 -50.21 -25.22
CA VAL A 856 6.72 -51.38 -25.52
C VAL A 856 6.03 -52.24 -26.55
N ASP A 857 6.61 -52.33 -27.75
CA ASP A 857 6.18 -53.27 -28.78
C ASP A 857 7.00 -54.56 -28.70
N SER A 858 6.32 -55.70 -28.61
CA SER A 858 6.95 -56.99 -28.34
C SER A 858 6.65 -58.04 -29.40
N ARG A 859 7.67 -58.85 -29.73
CA ARG A 859 7.56 -60.03 -30.59
C ARG A 859 8.12 -61.25 -29.88
N HIS A 860 7.34 -62.33 -29.86
CA HIS A 860 7.62 -63.52 -29.07
C HIS A 860 7.78 -64.75 -29.96
N LEU A 861 8.72 -65.62 -29.59
CA LEU A 861 8.89 -66.95 -30.16
C LEU A 861 9.21 -67.93 -29.03
N GLY A 862 8.45 -69.02 -28.94
CA GLY A 862 8.65 -70.02 -27.91
C GLY A 862 8.53 -71.44 -28.41
N VAL A 863 9.26 -72.34 -27.75
CA VAL A 863 9.17 -73.79 -27.94
C VAL A 863 9.00 -74.47 -26.59
N TYR A 864 8.17 -75.50 -26.54
CA TYR A 864 7.96 -76.28 -25.33
C TYR A 864 7.85 -77.76 -25.64
N ALA A 865 8.24 -78.57 -24.67
CA ALA A 865 8.08 -80.01 -24.71
C ALA A 865 7.55 -80.54 -23.38
N ALA A 866 6.79 -81.63 -23.44
CA ALA A 866 6.25 -82.31 -22.27
C ALA A 866 6.29 -83.82 -22.45
N GLN A 867 6.45 -84.54 -21.34
CA GLN A 867 6.32 -85.99 -21.28
C GLN A 867 5.81 -86.44 -19.91
N ASN A 868 4.97 -87.48 -19.92
CA ASN A 868 4.35 -88.05 -18.73
C ASN A 868 4.76 -89.52 -18.56
N TRP A 869 5.25 -89.85 -17.37
CA TRP A 869 5.56 -91.20 -16.92
C TRP A 869 4.64 -91.59 -15.76
N GLY A 870 3.49 -92.18 -16.09
CA GLY A 870 2.46 -92.49 -15.12
C GLY A 870 1.89 -91.22 -14.48
N GLY A 871 2.10 -91.05 -13.18
CA GLY A 871 1.69 -89.84 -12.44
C GLY A 871 2.67 -88.67 -12.56
N LEU A 872 3.93 -88.90 -12.98
CA LEU A 872 4.95 -87.85 -13.06
C LEU A 872 4.96 -87.19 -14.43
N GLY A 873 4.74 -85.88 -14.49
CA GLY A 873 4.88 -85.06 -15.70
C GLY A 873 6.08 -84.13 -15.62
N VAL A 874 6.87 -84.06 -16.69
CA VAL A 874 7.97 -83.11 -16.84
C VAL A 874 7.76 -82.26 -18.09
N ARG A 875 7.97 -80.96 -17.94
CA ARG A 875 7.73 -79.94 -18.97
C ARG A 875 8.91 -79.00 -18.99
N ALA A 876 9.31 -78.57 -20.17
CA ALA A 876 10.35 -77.58 -20.33
C ALA A 876 10.08 -76.73 -21.56
N GLY A 877 10.60 -75.51 -21.57
CA GLY A 877 10.49 -74.63 -22.71
C GLY A 877 11.52 -73.52 -22.70
N ILE A 878 11.66 -72.89 -23.85
CA ILE A 878 12.48 -71.71 -24.07
C ILE A 878 11.62 -70.69 -24.82
N VAL A 879 11.64 -69.45 -24.36
CA VAL A 879 10.95 -68.32 -24.97
C VAL A 879 11.95 -67.20 -25.19
N GLN A 880 11.98 -66.68 -26.41
CA GLN A 880 12.70 -65.48 -26.78
C GLN A 880 11.71 -64.38 -27.14
N SER A 881 11.93 -63.19 -26.58
CA SER A 881 11.15 -61.99 -26.85
C SER A 881 12.08 -60.87 -27.31
N ARG A 882 11.65 -60.13 -28.33
CA ARG A 882 12.26 -58.85 -28.71
C ARG A 882 11.30 -57.72 -28.37
N HIS A 883 11.82 -56.66 -27.81
CA HIS A 883 11.10 -55.49 -27.34
C HIS A 883 11.68 -54.25 -28.01
N GLU A 884 10.82 -53.38 -28.53
CA GLU A 884 11.17 -52.00 -28.93
C GLU A 884 10.55 -51.08 -27.86
N LEU A 885 11.38 -50.35 -27.14
CA LEU A 885 10.96 -49.43 -26.07
C LEU A 885 10.98 -48.00 -26.61
N ASP A 886 9.86 -47.29 -26.48
CA ASP A 886 9.74 -45.85 -26.71
C ASP A 886 9.41 -45.17 -25.38
N ILE A 887 10.37 -44.43 -24.82
CA ILE A 887 10.28 -43.85 -23.49
C ILE A 887 10.21 -42.33 -23.58
N GLU A 888 9.18 -41.75 -22.96
CA GLU A 888 8.99 -40.32 -22.84
C GLU A 888 9.02 -39.87 -21.37
N ARG A 889 9.74 -38.78 -21.08
CA ARG A 889 9.76 -38.16 -19.74
C ARG A 889 9.47 -36.69 -19.82
N THR A 890 8.58 -36.22 -18.95
CA THR A 890 8.25 -34.79 -18.84
C THR A 890 8.93 -34.20 -17.61
N LEU A 891 9.83 -33.24 -17.84
CA LEU A 891 10.60 -32.55 -16.81
C LEU A 891 9.97 -31.18 -16.55
N ALA A 892 9.54 -30.92 -15.32
CA ALA A 892 8.95 -29.64 -14.92
C ALA A 892 9.39 -29.23 -13.51
N PHE A 893 10.37 -28.34 -13.42
CA PHE A 893 10.86 -27.78 -12.15
C PHE A 893 11.47 -26.37 -12.39
N PRO A 894 11.73 -25.56 -11.35
CA PRO A 894 12.19 -24.18 -11.54
C PRO A 894 13.39 -24.06 -12.49
N GLY A 895 13.24 -23.32 -13.58
CA GLY A 895 14.29 -23.12 -14.59
C GLY A 895 14.36 -24.16 -15.71
N ILE A 896 13.64 -25.29 -15.63
CA ILE A 896 13.60 -26.31 -16.68
C ILE A 896 12.17 -26.78 -16.95
N THR A 897 11.78 -26.70 -18.23
CA THR A 897 10.60 -27.37 -18.76
C THR A 897 11.00 -28.04 -20.06
N ALA A 898 10.98 -29.36 -20.09
CA ALA A 898 11.44 -30.14 -21.23
C ALA A 898 10.68 -31.47 -21.32
N GLN A 899 10.66 -32.05 -22.52
CA GLN A 899 10.24 -33.43 -22.73
C GLN A 899 11.40 -34.18 -23.36
N THR A 900 11.81 -35.28 -22.76
CA THR A 900 12.85 -36.15 -23.32
C THR A 900 12.25 -37.41 -23.89
N ARG A 901 12.87 -37.93 -24.97
CA ARG A 901 12.44 -39.14 -25.66
C ARG A 901 13.63 -40.01 -26.04
N ALA A 902 13.54 -41.31 -25.80
CA ALA A 902 14.51 -42.30 -26.23
C ALA A 902 13.81 -43.54 -26.79
N ARG A 903 14.36 -44.07 -27.89
CA ARG A 903 13.91 -45.31 -28.50
C ARG A 903 15.07 -46.29 -28.60
N TYR A 904 14.91 -47.51 -28.07
CA TYR A 904 15.95 -48.53 -28.04
C TYR A 904 15.35 -49.94 -27.91
N ASP A 905 16.14 -50.94 -28.28
CA ASP A 905 15.70 -52.33 -28.30
C ASP A 905 16.08 -53.08 -27.02
N GLY A 906 15.37 -54.18 -26.73
CA GLY A 906 15.70 -55.14 -25.70
C GLY A 906 15.38 -56.57 -26.11
N ASP A 907 16.24 -57.52 -25.72
CA ASP A 907 16.07 -58.95 -25.97
C ASP A 907 15.92 -59.68 -24.63
N ALA A 908 14.78 -60.38 -24.46
CA ALA A 908 14.57 -61.26 -23.32
C ALA A 908 14.65 -62.73 -23.74
N LEU A 909 15.46 -63.52 -23.05
CA LEU A 909 15.54 -64.97 -23.21
C LEU A 909 15.18 -65.65 -21.90
N GLN A 910 14.28 -66.61 -21.97
CA GLN A 910 13.82 -67.34 -20.81
C GLN A 910 13.83 -68.84 -21.05
N GLY A 911 14.51 -69.58 -20.18
CA GLY A 911 14.43 -71.04 -20.11
C GLY A 911 13.69 -71.47 -18.85
N PHE A 912 12.77 -72.42 -18.95
CA PHE A 912 12.01 -72.91 -17.80
C PHE A 912 11.77 -74.41 -17.84
N ALA A 913 11.60 -74.99 -16.66
CA ALA A 913 11.25 -76.38 -16.47
C ALA A 913 10.29 -76.54 -15.30
N GLU A 914 9.42 -77.54 -15.39
CA GLU A 914 8.45 -77.90 -14.35
C GLU A 914 8.36 -79.42 -14.22
N ALA A 915 8.33 -79.90 -12.98
CA ALA A 915 8.00 -81.28 -12.65
C ALA A 915 6.79 -81.31 -11.71
N GLY A 916 5.80 -82.13 -12.02
CA GLY A 916 4.59 -82.29 -11.19
C GLY A 916 4.16 -83.75 -11.09
N TYR A 917 3.58 -84.13 -9.95
CA TYR A 917 3.08 -85.49 -9.73
C TYR A 917 1.57 -85.49 -9.50
N ARG A 918 0.84 -86.26 -10.29
CA ARG A 918 -0.62 -86.27 -10.32
C ARG A 918 -1.22 -87.26 -9.32
N PHE A 919 -2.21 -86.81 -8.55
CA PHE A 919 -3.05 -87.60 -7.65
C PHE A 919 -4.52 -87.39 -8.00
N GLY A 920 -5.31 -88.46 -8.18
CA GLY A 920 -6.76 -88.31 -8.41
C GLY A 920 -7.40 -89.43 -9.25
N ALA A 921 -8.70 -89.27 -9.53
CA ALA A 921 -9.52 -90.16 -10.36
C ALA A 921 -10.19 -89.36 -11.49
N GLN A 922 -10.90 -89.99 -12.43
CA GLN A 922 -11.44 -89.33 -13.64
C GLN A 922 -12.28 -88.05 -13.44
N ALA A 923 -12.78 -87.76 -12.23
CA ALA A 923 -13.61 -86.58 -11.94
C ALA A 923 -12.87 -85.46 -11.18
N TRP A 924 -11.75 -85.75 -10.52
CA TRP A 924 -10.98 -84.76 -9.75
C TRP A 924 -9.49 -85.09 -9.75
N GLU A 925 -8.67 -84.04 -9.78
CA GLU A 925 -7.21 -84.14 -9.80
C GLU A 925 -6.57 -83.10 -8.89
N VAL A 926 -5.47 -83.49 -8.22
CA VAL A 926 -4.54 -82.61 -7.52
C VAL A 926 -3.11 -82.93 -7.95
N GLN A 927 -2.32 -81.91 -8.29
CA GLN A 927 -0.94 -82.05 -8.76
C GLN A 927 -0.02 -81.06 -8.03
N PRO A 928 0.75 -81.49 -7.01
CA PRO A 928 1.92 -80.76 -6.55
C PRO A 928 2.96 -80.63 -7.66
N PHE A 929 3.56 -79.45 -7.76
CA PHE A 929 4.60 -79.17 -8.74
C PHE A 929 5.70 -78.26 -8.19
N VAL A 930 6.86 -78.36 -8.82
CA VAL A 930 7.98 -77.42 -8.69
C VAL A 930 8.38 -76.94 -10.08
N GLN A 931 8.60 -75.63 -10.19
CA GLN A 931 8.96 -74.93 -11.42
C GLN A 931 10.22 -74.10 -11.16
N TYR A 932 11.11 -74.08 -12.14
CA TYR A 932 12.27 -73.21 -12.19
C TYR A 932 12.33 -72.48 -13.53
N ALA A 933 12.68 -71.20 -13.52
CA ALA A 933 12.92 -70.41 -14.71
C ALA A 933 14.15 -69.52 -14.54
N HIS A 934 14.94 -69.39 -15.60
CA HIS A 934 16.05 -68.45 -15.71
C HIS A 934 15.69 -67.42 -16.78
N VAL A 935 15.55 -66.16 -16.39
CA VAL A 935 15.23 -65.03 -17.26
C VAL A 935 16.48 -64.17 -17.43
N ARG A 936 16.85 -63.88 -18.68
CA ARG A 936 17.89 -62.93 -19.04
C ARG A 936 17.26 -61.84 -19.90
N LEU A 937 17.53 -60.59 -19.58
CA LEU A 937 17.12 -59.41 -20.35
C LEU A 937 18.37 -58.60 -20.70
N ASP A 938 18.62 -58.37 -21.98
CA ASP A 938 19.64 -57.44 -22.46
C ASP A 938 18.93 -56.23 -23.07
N THR A 939 19.36 -55.02 -22.71
CA THR A 939 18.86 -53.78 -23.33
C THR A 939 20.00 -53.08 -24.05
N ASP A 940 19.70 -52.48 -25.21
CA ASP A 940 20.65 -51.65 -25.93
C ASP A 940 20.91 -50.33 -25.19
N GLY A 941 22.07 -49.73 -25.46
CA GLY A 941 22.35 -48.37 -24.99
C GLY A 941 21.44 -47.35 -25.67
N PHE A 942 21.06 -46.31 -24.95
CA PHE A 942 20.11 -45.31 -25.44
C PHE A 942 20.66 -43.89 -25.32
N ARG A 943 20.09 -43.00 -26.12
CA ARG A 943 20.33 -41.55 -26.02
C ARG A 943 19.00 -40.83 -26.15
N GLU A 944 18.63 -40.11 -25.11
CA GLU A 944 17.47 -39.23 -25.14
C GLU A 944 17.74 -38.01 -26.04
N SER A 945 16.68 -37.57 -26.71
CA SER A 945 16.54 -36.22 -27.28
C SER A 945 15.74 -35.34 -26.31
N GLY A 946 15.75 -34.00 -26.48
CA GLY A 946 14.87 -33.12 -25.70
C GLY A 946 15.53 -32.02 -24.85
N GLY A 947 16.86 -31.86 -24.89
CA GLY A 947 17.56 -30.71 -24.30
C GLY A 947 18.67 -31.08 -23.30
N ALA A 948 19.07 -30.12 -22.46
CA ALA A 948 20.21 -30.26 -21.54
C ALA A 948 20.04 -31.36 -20.46
N ALA A 949 18.79 -31.71 -20.15
CA ALA A 949 18.45 -32.76 -19.20
C ALA A 949 18.36 -34.17 -19.83
N ALA A 950 18.57 -34.28 -21.15
CA ALA A 950 18.53 -35.56 -21.86
C ALA A 950 19.67 -36.48 -21.39
N LEU A 951 19.30 -37.73 -21.07
CA LEU A 951 20.20 -38.78 -20.62
C LEU A 951 20.77 -39.60 -21.77
N THR A 952 21.99 -40.10 -21.60
CA THR A 952 22.56 -41.20 -22.36
C THR A 952 22.81 -42.35 -21.39
N GLY A 953 22.26 -43.53 -21.70
CA GLY A 953 22.44 -44.74 -20.91
C GLY A 953 23.26 -45.78 -21.67
N ARG A 954 23.98 -46.62 -20.93
CA ARG A 954 24.66 -47.79 -21.49
C ARG A 954 23.67 -48.95 -21.61
N GLY A 955 23.98 -49.91 -22.48
CA GLY A 955 23.23 -51.17 -22.51
C GLY A 955 23.51 -51.97 -21.24
N GLU A 956 22.47 -52.61 -20.71
CA GLU A 956 22.50 -53.33 -19.43
C GLU A 956 21.99 -54.77 -19.62
N GLU A 957 22.55 -55.71 -18.85
CA GLU A 957 22.11 -57.12 -18.80
C GLU A 957 21.61 -57.45 -17.40
N GLU A 958 20.37 -57.93 -17.30
CA GLU A 958 19.75 -58.39 -16.05
C GLU A 958 19.46 -59.89 -16.11
N ARG A 959 19.72 -60.60 -15.01
CA ARG A 959 19.47 -62.05 -14.89
C ARG A 959 18.68 -62.35 -13.62
N ARG A 960 17.62 -63.14 -13.74
CA ARG A 960 16.76 -63.53 -12.61
C ARG A 960 16.45 -65.01 -12.63
N ASP A 961 16.65 -65.65 -11.48
CA ASP A 961 16.26 -67.02 -11.22
C ASP A 961 14.93 -67.02 -10.46
N VAL A 962 13.94 -67.73 -11.00
CA VAL A 962 12.58 -67.79 -10.46
C VAL A 962 12.25 -69.24 -10.11
N ALA A 963 11.92 -69.50 -8.85
CA ALA A 963 11.45 -70.79 -8.38
C ALA A 963 9.98 -70.68 -7.94
N THR A 964 9.11 -71.60 -8.38
CA THR A 964 7.72 -71.66 -7.93
C THR A 964 7.38 -73.06 -7.46
N ALA A 965 6.78 -73.18 -6.27
CA ALA A 965 6.25 -74.44 -5.77
C ALA A 965 4.76 -74.28 -5.44
N GLY A 966 3.93 -75.23 -5.84
CA GLY A 966 2.48 -75.08 -5.68
C GLY A 966 1.69 -76.36 -5.85
N LEU A 967 0.37 -76.19 -5.73
CA LEU A 967 -0.64 -77.22 -5.95
C LEU A 967 -1.58 -76.76 -7.06
N ARG A 968 -1.80 -77.64 -8.03
CA ARG A 968 -2.88 -77.50 -9.01
C ARG A 968 -4.02 -78.42 -8.68
N PHE A 969 -5.24 -78.00 -8.99
CA PHE A 969 -6.45 -78.80 -8.85
C PHE A 969 -7.35 -78.65 -10.07
N ALA A 970 -8.01 -79.74 -10.45
CA ALA A 970 -9.00 -79.75 -11.51
C ALA A 970 -10.25 -80.56 -11.09
N LEU A 971 -11.42 -80.07 -11.46
CA LEU A 971 -12.71 -80.74 -11.28
C LEU A 971 -13.43 -80.81 -12.63
N ASP A 972 -13.65 -82.03 -13.12
CA ASP A 972 -14.25 -82.26 -14.42
C ASP A 972 -15.74 -82.61 -14.27
N LEU A 973 -16.59 -81.77 -14.86
CA LEU A 973 -18.05 -81.84 -14.71
C LEU A 973 -18.69 -82.53 -15.92
N LYS A 974 -19.48 -83.58 -15.66
CA LYS A 974 -20.29 -84.31 -16.64
C LYS A 974 -21.77 -84.33 -16.26
N GLY A 975 -22.65 -84.22 -17.27
CA GLY A 975 -24.09 -84.40 -17.06
C GLY A 975 -24.46 -85.88 -16.89
N ALA A 976 -25.59 -86.18 -16.23
CA ALA A 976 -26.03 -87.56 -15.93
C ALA A 976 -26.24 -88.47 -17.16
N ARG A 977 -26.25 -87.91 -18.39
CA ARG A 977 -26.42 -88.62 -19.67
C ARG A 977 -25.29 -88.36 -20.68
N GLN A 978 -24.15 -87.82 -20.23
CA GLN A 978 -23.00 -87.55 -21.10
C GLN A 978 -21.83 -88.48 -20.75
N GLU A 979 -21.20 -89.05 -21.78
CA GLU A 979 -20.05 -89.97 -21.62
C GLU A 979 -18.76 -89.21 -21.31
N GLU A 980 -18.63 -87.97 -21.79
CA GLU A 980 -17.45 -87.12 -21.59
C GLU A 980 -17.80 -85.83 -20.83
N SER A 981 -16.83 -85.27 -20.11
CA SER A 981 -16.96 -83.99 -19.41
C SER A 981 -17.12 -82.84 -20.40
N TRP A 982 -17.99 -81.87 -20.09
CA TRP A 982 -18.25 -80.70 -20.96
C TRP A 982 -17.67 -79.39 -20.39
N LEU A 983 -17.43 -79.33 -19.08
CA LEU A 983 -16.75 -78.23 -18.37
C LEU A 983 -15.69 -78.72 -17.37
N SER A 984 -14.50 -78.11 -17.36
CA SER A 984 -13.45 -78.26 -16.33
C SER A 984 -13.35 -76.99 -15.50
N LEU A 985 -13.34 -77.12 -14.19
CA LEU A 985 -12.90 -76.06 -13.28
C LEU A 985 -11.46 -76.33 -12.88
N ARG A 986 -10.56 -75.38 -13.11
CA ARG A 986 -9.13 -75.50 -12.80
C ARG A 986 -8.70 -74.40 -11.84
N GLY A 987 -7.74 -74.71 -10.99
CA GLY A 987 -7.06 -73.68 -10.22
C GLY A 987 -5.67 -74.09 -9.76
N MET A 988 -4.89 -73.08 -9.37
CA MET A 988 -3.53 -73.24 -8.87
C MET A 988 -3.32 -72.29 -7.69
N ILE A 989 -2.61 -72.75 -6.68
CA ILE A 989 -2.04 -71.90 -5.64
C ILE A 989 -0.58 -72.29 -5.42
N GLY A 990 0.30 -71.30 -5.38
CA GLY A 990 1.73 -71.53 -5.20
C GLY A 990 2.45 -70.35 -4.56
N ARG A 991 3.68 -70.62 -4.13
CA ARG A 991 4.63 -69.61 -3.67
C ARG A 991 5.76 -69.51 -4.68
N ARG A 992 6.11 -68.28 -5.05
CA ARG A 992 7.18 -67.93 -5.98
C ARG A 992 8.25 -67.14 -5.26
N HIS A 993 9.50 -67.52 -5.50
CA HIS A 993 10.70 -66.84 -5.05
C HIS A 993 11.50 -66.35 -6.27
N ILE A 994 11.97 -65.10 -6.23
CA ILE A 994 12.89 -64.52 -7.21
C ILE A 994 14.23 -64.27 -6.51
N GLY A 995 15.32 -64.82 -7.04
CA GLY A 995 16.67 -64.63 -6.49
C GLY A 995 17.41 -63.41 -7.06
N GLY A 996 18.23 -62.76 -6.23
CA GLY A 996 19.08 -61.62 -6.60
C GLY A 996 18.66 -60.30 -5.94
N ASP A 997 19.27 -59.18 -6.34
CA ASP A 997 18.76 -57.83 -6.01
C ASP A 997 17.54 -57.55 -6.91
N GLY A 998 16.38 -57.34 -6.29
CA GLY A 998 15.10 -57.18 -6.98
C GLY A 998 15.01 -55.89 -7.81
N ALA A 999 15.84 -54.88 -7.56
CA ALA A 999 15.81 -53.59 -8.25
C ALA A 999 16.82 -53.52 -9.42
N PRO A 1000 16.35 -53.46 -10.68
CA PRO A 1000 17.25 -53.23 -11.81
C PRO A 1000 17.94 -51.87 -11.69
N ALA A 1001 19.14 -51.76 -12.25
CA ALA A 1001 19.90 -50.52 -12.29
C ALA A 1001 20.21 -50.10 -13.73
N SER A 1002 20.34 -48.79 -13.94
CA SER A 1002 20.84 -48.23 -15.19
C SER A 1002 21.90 -47.17 -14.90
N THR A 1003 23.03 -47.27 -15.61
CA THR A 1003 24.07 -46.24 -15.57
C THR A 1003 23.77 -45.17 -16.62
N VAL A 1004 23.43 -43.97 -16.17
CA VAL A 1004 23.01 -42.85 -17.03
C VAL A 1004 23.92 -41.62 -16.86
N MET A 1005 23.91 -40.74 -17.85
CA MET A 1005 24.57 -39.43 -17.76
C MET A 1005 23.79 -38.38 -18.56
N TRP A 1006 23.61 -37.17 -18.03
CA TRP A 1006 23.11 -36.06 -18.84
C TRP A 1006 24.22 -35.45 -19.70
N THR A 1007 23.81 -34.67 -20.70
CA THR A 1007 24.74 -34.01 -21.64
C THR A 1007 25.74 -33.12 -20.89
N GLY A 1008 27.04 -33.45 -20.97
CA GLY A 1008 28.12 -32.71 -20.30
C GLY A 1008 28.38 -33.09 -18.84
N GLY A 1009 27.57 -33.99 -18.26
CA GLY A 1009 27.64 -34.42 -16.87
C GLY A 1009 28.52 -35.65 -16.60
N SER A 1010 28.65 -35.99 -15.31
CA SER A 1010 29.23 -37.25 -14.87
C SER A 1010 28.19 -38.37 -14.91
N ALA A 1011 28.62 -39.61 -15.15
CA ALA A 1011 27.73 -40.77 -15.06
C ALA A 1011 27.33 -41.08 -13.61
N PHE A 1012 26.11 -41.58 -13.42
CA PHE A 1012 25.55 -41.98 -12.14
C PHE A 1012 24.57 -43.15 -12.31
N ASP A 1013 24.46 -43.96 -11.27
CA ASP A 1013 23.60 -45.14 -11.26
C ASP A 1013 22.22 -44.78 -10.73
N VAL A 1014 21.18 -45.27 -11.41
CA VAL A 1014 19.78 -45.09 -11.02
C VAL A 1014 19.12 -46.44 -10.91
N ARG A 1015 18.42 -46.65 -9.81
CA ARG A 1015 17.68 -47.89 -9.56
C ARG A 1015 16.21 -47.71 -9.90
N GLY A 1016 15.65 -48.73 -10.55
CA GLY A 1016 14.24 -48.83 -10.86
C GLY A 1016 13.44 -49.45 -9.73
N THR A 1017 12.14 -49.62 -9.97
CA THR A 1017 11.20 -50.22 -9.03
C THR A 1017 11.52 -51.71 -8.84
N PRO A 1018 11.61 -52.22 -7.59
CA PRO A 1018 12.00 -53.60 -7.36
C PRO A 1018 10.92 -54.62 -7.74
N LEU A 1019 11.37 -55.79 -8.20
CA LEU A 1019 10.58 -57.01 -8.28
C LEU A 1019 10.31 -57.56 -6.87
N ALA A 1020 9.16 -58.20 -6.66
CA ALA A 1020 8.87 -58.87 -5.40
C ALA A 1020 9.70 -60.17 -5.28
N ASP A 1021 10.58 -60.22 -4.27
CA ASP A 1021 11.39 -61.40 -3.93
C ASP A 1021 10.52 -62.63 -3.65
N GLU A 1022 9.34 -62.40 -3.06
CA GLU A 1022 8.42 -63.44 -2.63
C GLU A 1022 6.98 -63.06 -3.03
N ALA A 1023 6.28 -63.97 -3.70
CA ALA A 1023 4.90 -63.75 -4.10
C ALA A 1023 4.05 -65.02 -4.00
N THR A 1024 2.79 -64.84 -3.60
CA THR A 1024 1.76 -65.86 -3.76
C THR A 1024 1.17 -65.77 -5.16
N VAL A 1025 1.13 -66.90 -5.86
CA VAL A 1025 0.57 -67.01 -7.21
C VAL A 1025 -0.72 -67.79 -7.14
N LEU A 1026 -1.74 -67.32 -7.84
CA LEU A 1026 -3.07 -67.90 -7.91
C LEU A 1026 -3.50 -67.98 -9.37
N GLU A 1027 -4.03 -69.13 -9.78
CA GLU A 1027 -4.73 -69.26 -11.07
C GLU A 1027 -6.13 -69.81 -10.85
N ALA A 1028 -7.06 -69.36 -11.68
CA ALA A 1028 -8.40 -69.91 -11.78
C ALA A 1028 -8.79 -69.96 -13.25
N GLY A 1029 -9.33 -71.08 -13.71
CA GLY A 1029 -9.64 -71.27 -15.11
C GLY A 1029 -10.85 -72.16 -15.35
N LEU A 1030 -11.48 -71.94 -16.50
CA LEU A 1030 -12.59 -72.71 -17.03
C LEU A 1030 -12.17 -73.27 -18.39
N ALA A 1031 -12.35 -74.56 -18.61
CA ALA A 1031 -12.18 -75.16 -19.92
C ALA A 1031 -13.50 -75.79 -20.39
N ALA A 1032 -14.04 -75.33 -21.51
CA ALA A 1032 -15.32 -75.76 -22.04
C ALA A 1032 -15.15 -76.39 -23.43
N ARG A 1033 -15.72 -77.58 -23.60
CA ARG A 1033 -15.71 -78.26 -24.91
C ARG A 1033 -16.76 -77.62 -25.82
N LEU A 1034 -16.32 -77.10 -26.98
CA LEU A 1034 -17.21 -76.48 -27.97
C LEU A 1034 -17.74 -77.49 -29.01
N GLY A 1035 -17.04 -78.61 -29.20
CA GLY A 1035 -17.37 -79.69 -30.14
C GLY A 1035 -16.43 -80.88 -29.96
N ARG A 1036 -16.39 -81.82 -30.91
CA ARG A 1036 -15.45 -82.97 -30.83
C ARG A 1036 -13.98 -82.54 -30.80
N ASP A 1037 -13.66 -81.52 -31.58
CA ASP A 1037 -12.27 -81.12 -31.82
C ASP A 1037 -11.93 -79.72 -31.29
N GLY A 1038 -12.88 -78.99 -30.70
CA GLY A 1038 -12.72 -77.61 -30.26
C GLY A 1038 -12.79 -77.40 -28.75
N LEU A 1039 -11.84 -76.66 -28.18
CA LEU A 1039 -11.76 -76.31 -26.75
C LEU A 1039 -11.60 -74.81 -26.55
N LEU A 1040 -12.46 -74.21 -25.71
CA LEU A 1040 -12.32 -72.85 -25.22
C LEU A 1040 -11.84 -72.86 -23.77
N GLU A 1041 -10.74 -72.17 -23.49
CA GLU A 1041 -10.20 -72.00 -22.15
C GLU A 1041 -10.24 -70.51 -21.79
N LEU A 1042 -10.79 -70.19 -20.62
CA LEU A 1042 -10.75 -68.85 -20.04
C LEU A 1042 -10.01 -68.95 -18.72
N GLY A 1043 -9.03 -68.09 -18.50
CA GLY A 1043 -8.19 -68.12 -17.31
C GLY A 1043 -7.93 -66.75 -16.71
N TYR A 1044 -7.68 -66.77 -15.41
CA TYR A 1044 -7.14 -65.68 -14.63
C TYR A 1044 -5.86 -66.18 -13.95
N SER A 1045 -4.81 -65.37 -14.01
CA SER A 1045 -3.58 -65.56 -13.25
C SER A 1045 -3.34 -64.31 -12.41
N GLY A 1046 -3.04 -64.46 -11.12
CA GLY A 1046 -2.70 -63.38 -10.22
C GLY A 1046 -1.41 -63.67 -9.48
N GLN A 1047 -0.56 -62.65 -9.33
CA GLN A 1047 0.60 -62.66 -8.46
C GLN A 1047 0.46 -61.57 -7.41
N HIS A 1048 0.69 -61.91 -6.14
CA HIS A 1048 0.62 -60.98 -5.02
C HIS A 1048 1.84 -61.13 -4.11
N GLY A 1049 2.72 -60.13 -4.12
CA GLY A 1049 3.85 -59.99 -3.21
C GLY A 1049 3.85 -58.61 -2.55
N ASP A 1050 4.81 -58.39 -1.63
CA ASP A 1050 4.90 -57.15 -0.85
C ASP A 1050 5.21 -55.92 -1.73
N GLN A 1051 5.88 -56.14 -2.87
CA GLN A 1051 6.34 -55.09 -3.80
C GLN A 1051 5.74 -55.21 -5.21
N ALA A 1052 4.92 -56.23 -5.49
CA ALA A 1052 4.38 -56.45 -6.82
C ALA A 1052 2.99 -57.06 -6.77
N ARG A 1053 2.08 -56.51 -7.58
CA ARG A 1053 0.75 -57.09 -7.83
C ARG A 1053 0.53 -57.14 -9.32
N ASP A 1054 0.25 -58.31 -9.83
CA ASP A 1054 0.12 -58.49 -11.27
C ASP A 1054 -1.02 -59.45 -11.60
N HIS A 1055 -1.71 -59.17 -12.69
CA HIS A 1055 -2.93 -59.82 -13.11
C HIS A 1055 -2.87 -60.13 -14.59
N GLY A 1056 -3.28 -61.33 -14.96
CA GLY A 1056 -3.42 -61.77 -16.34
C GLY A 1056 -4.79 -62.37 -16.55
N LEU A 1057 -5.45 -61.99 -17.64
CA LEU A 1057 -6.64 -62.65 -18.17
C LEU A 1057 -6.29 -63.24 -19.52
N ASN A 1058 -6.66 -64.50 -19.73
CA ASN A 1058 -6.42 -65.16 -20.99
C ASN A 1058 -7.68 -65.85 -21.54
N ALA A 1059 -7.84 -65.79 -22.86
CA ALA A 1059 -8.83 -66.53 -23.60
C ALA A 1059 -8.15 -67.32 -24.71
N ARG A 1060 -8.21 -68.65 -24.63
CA ARG A 1060 -7.55 -69.54 -25.57
C ARG A 1060 -8.56 -70.41 -26.30
N LEU A 1061 -8.42 -70.49 -27.61
CA LEU A 1061 -9.19 -71.39 -28.47
C LEU A 1061 -8.23 -72.39 -29.11
N SER A 1062 -8.54 -73.67 -28.97
CA SER A 1062 -7.73 -74.77 -29.51
C SER A 1062 -8.55 -75.68 -30.41
N TRP A 1063 -7.94 -76.16 -31.50
CA TRP A 1063 -8.54 -77.09 -32.46
C TRP A 1063 -7.64 -78.30 -32.71
N LYS A 1064 -8.21 -79.49 -32.57
CA LYS A 1064 -7.56 -80.79 -32.78
C LYS A 1064 -7.79 -81.27 -34.22
N PHE A 1065 -6.83 -82.01 -34.77
CA PHE A 1065 -6.93 -82.65 -36.09
C PHE A 1065 -6.08 -83.92 -36.16
#